data_AF-A0A7C1PQ11-F1
#
_entry.id   AF-A0A7C1PQ11-F1
#
_cell.length_a   1.000
_cell.length_b   1.000
_cell.length_c   1.000
_cell.angle_alpha   90.00
_cell.angle_beta   90.00
_cell.angle_gamma   90.00
#
_symmetry.space_group_name_H-M   'P 1'
#
loop_
_entity.id
_entity.type
_entity.pdbx_description
1 polymer ?
#
loop_
_entity_poly.entity_id
_entity_poly.type
_entity_poly.pdbx_seq_one_letter_code
_entity_poly.pdbx_strand_id
1 'polypeptide(L)'
;MPPPVIPATSGHRAMRGRTLRGKDIMANALRHWGVVPLIPLIALGYWQGNGASAEAVRATESLGAGNPPSTLLSESRIITPPFSLGKLHSGSAWSAAPGGYILPASCSALAMELQRRGVEVRELLEDIRLYVELYPGLSEESGKNRLSSPKSGIPRRERLMVPAGSYVLPPQQPLGPWLARWLDPDSPQNLLRQFPDLSGNPVNPPYPIWRVLERVPLWTGPPPLLPEQRRPLQPITEALLFRPDGTISQGFQGTPARIVDWLDGEHFLQVKEGKLWKVEARTGQAELFANPESIARSLRAAKEIPASLVQRWSTATSFRFTPDHSGFLFEVGDELAIGYFNGRPARVLTRSGGRKEHVTFSPDGQSLAFVRGGNLFAVDIVSGAERQLTHDGGGDILNGKADWVYEEEIFLRNGRAYWWSPDGQQIAFLRFDDSPVRRFTITRFEGTYGEVERYPYPKAGEANPHVRIGVVSVRGGKPRWLDLPPEYPPANTLIVRVGWRPLIMAKPQNPPAPQPPATPEAIPNPPPPREAPPSSDRFWSTHGLYAYVQNRTQTWLDLLVWEAPDQPPRRLLRETTAAWVEDAGPPHFLPDGSFLFLSERSGWKHLYHYAADGRYLRRITHGTWEIQDVLRVDPDRQRIYFTARWTSPTGVDFCSATFDGKVELLSEKGKTHQITLAPQGSLYIDRWSDPYTPHQQVLAEIGRGTIRRLDTNPVRERERFRFGKHERVRIPLADGFILEGAITYPP
;
A
#
# COMPACT_ATOMS: atom_id res chain seq x y z
N MET A 1 38.42 -54.64 23.88
CA MET A 1 37.32 -55.48 23.37
C MET A 1 36.40 -54.61 22.52
N PRO A 2 36.21 -54.88 21.22
CA PRO A 2 34.98 -54.48 20.48
C PRO A 2 33.92 -55.61 20.61
N PRO A 3 32.66 -55.57 20.09
CA PRO A 3 31.98 -54.69 19.08
C PRO A 3 30.53 -54.28 19.56
N PRO A 4 29.49 -53.86 18.77
CA PRO A 4 29.34 -53.89 17.30
C PRO A 4 28.78 -52.65 16.56
N VAL A 5 29.04 -52.72 15.25
CA VAL A 5 28.53 -51.92 14.13
C VAL A 5 27.22 -52.52 13.62
N ILE A 6 26.18 -51.71 13.38
CA ILE A 6 25.08 -51.96 12.41
C ILE A 6 24.57 -50.58 11.87
N PRO A 7 23.85 -50.47 10.73
CA PRO A 7 24.33 -49.89 9.48
C PRO A 7 23.69 -48.53 9.13
N ALA A 8 24.29 -47.84 8.16
CA ALA A 8 23.76 -46.64 7.55
C ALA A 8 22.46 -46.90 6.77
N THR A 9 21.43 -46.11 7.05
CA THR A 9 20.32 -45.86 6.11
C THR A 9 20.35 -44.41 5.67
N SER A 10 20.65 -44.25 4.38
CA SER A 10 20.61 -43.01 3.63
C SER A 10 19.19 -42.44 3.57
N GLY A 11 19.03 -41.21 4.04
CA GLY A 11 17.82 -40.41 3.88
C GLY A 11 18.17 -38.93 3.79
N HIS A 12 18.78 -38.51 2.68
CA HIS A 12 18.97 -37.10 2.39
C HIS A 12 17.60 -36.43 2.22
N ARG A 13 17.16 -35.71 3.24
CA ARG A 13 16.14 -34.66 3.11
C ARG A 13 16.83 -33.33 3.38
N ALA A 14 17.24 -32.66 2.32
CA ALA A 14 17.74 -31.30 2.37
C ALA A 14 16.62 -30.37 2.84
N MET A 15 16.61 -30.01 4.13
CA MET A 15 15.84 -28.88 4.61
C MET A 15 16.51 -27.60 4.09
N ARG A 16 15.91 -26.97 3.08
CA ARG A 16 16.19 -25.58 2.72
C ARG A 16 15.71 -24.69 3.87
N GLY A 17 16.59 -24.42 4.81
CA GLY A 17 16.40 -23.38 5.80
C GLY A 17 16.29 -22.02 5.11
N ARG A 18 15.21 -21.30 5.38
CA ARG A 18 15.17 -19.85 5.16
C ARG A 18 16.18 -19.22 6.11
N THR A 19 17.28 -18.73 5.57
CA THR A 19 18.24 -17.89 6.29
C THR A 19 17.58 -16.55 6.58
N LEU A 20 17.12 -16.34 7.81
CA LEU A 20 16.91 -15.00 8.36
C LEU A 20 18.30 -14.45 8.70
N ARG A 21 18.64 -13.27 8.16
CA ARG A 21 19.96 -12.65 8.40
C ARG A 21 19.93 -11.88 9.72
N GLY A 22 21.09 -11.66 10.34
CA GLY A 22 21.22 -11.00 11.66
C GLY A 22 20.61 -9.61 11.80
N LYS A 23 20.35 -8.94 10.68
CA LYS A 23 19.60 -7.67 10.64
C LYS A 23 18.18 -7.80 11.21
N ASP A 24 17.49 -8.92 10.95
CA ASP A 24 16.11 -9.14 11.42
C ASP A 24 16.05 -9.45 12.93
N ILE A 25 17.18 -9.85 13.53
CA ILE A 25 17.27 -10.26 14.94
C ILE A 25 17.66 -9.07 15.83
N MET A 26 18.53 -8.15 15.39
CA MET A 26 18.86 -6.94 16.18
C MET A 26 17.63 -6.05 16.45
N ALA A 27 16.74 -5.92 15.46
CA ALA A 27 15.49 -5.17 15.61
C ALA A 27 14.55 -5.78 16.67
N ASN A 28 14.62 -7.09 16.89
CA ASN A 28 13.83 -7.79 17.91
C ASN A 28 14.54 -7.85 19.29
N ALA A 29 15.87 -7.95 19.33
CA ALA A 29 16.62 -8.07 20.58
C ALA A 29 16.68 -6.77 21.41
N LEU A 30 16.65 -5.59 20.76
CA LEU A 30 16.67 -4.29 21.44
C LEU A 30 15.33 -3.93 22.12
N ARG A 31 14.25 -4.71 21.92
CA ARG A 31 13.00 -4.57 22.71
C ARG A 31 13.12 -5.07 24.15
N HIS A 32 14.17 -5.83 24.51
CA HIS A 32 14.31 -6.42 25.85
C HIS A 32 15.27 -5.68 26.78
N TRP A 33 16.01 -4.67 26.29
CA TRP A 33 16.94 -3.89 27.10
C TRP A 33 16.54 -2.42 27.00
N GLY A 34 15.77 -1.96 27.99
CA GLY A 34 15.12 -0.65 28.13
C GLY A 34 15.96 0.61 27.86
N VAL A 35 16.33 0.84 26.60
CA VAL A 35 16.77 2.13 26.07
C VAL A 35 15.75 2.53 25.00
N VAL A 36 14.95 3.55 25.30
CA VAL A 36 13.93 4.09 24.41
C VAL A 36 14.55 5.25 23.63
N PRO A 37 14.82 5.14 22.32
CA PRO A 37 14.84 6.31 21.46
C PRO A 37 13.38 6.65 21.07
N LEU A 38 13.04 7.92 21.26
CA LEU A 38 11.72 8.49 21.03
C LEU A 38 11.65 8.99 19.58
N ILE A 39 11.11 8.19 18.64
CA ILE A 39 10.83 8.60 17.25
C ILE A 39 9.50 7.93 16.79
N PRO A 40 8.63 8.63 16.03
CA PRO A 40 7.26 8.19 15.78
C PRO A 40 7.15 6.99 14.83
N LEU A 41 6.22 6.09 15.19
CA LEU A 41 5.75 4.96 14.37
C LEU A 41 5.11 5.43 13.05
N ILE A 42 5.88 5.44 11.97
CA ILE A 42 5.38 5.41 10.59
C ILE A 42 6.29 4.48 9.77
N ALA A 43 6.02 3.17 9.81
CA ALA A 43 6.34 2.20 8.74
C ALA A 43 6.15 0.77 9.29
N LEU A 44 4.91 0.29 9.30
CA LEU A 44 4.62 -1.16 9.35
C LEU A 44 3.34 -1.45 8.57
N GLY A 45 3.42 -1.25 7.26
CA GLY A 45 2.58 -1.90 6.28
C GLY A 45 3.53 -2.57 5.28
N TYR A 46 3.23 -3.80 4.88
CA TYR A 46 4.03 -4.70 4.03
C TYR A 46 5.04 -5.60 4.76
N TRP A 47 4.53 -6.64 5.41
CA TRP A 47 5.04 -8.01 5.26
C TRP A 47 3.98 -8.98 5.85
N GLN A 48 3.10 -9.53 5.00
CA GLN A 48 2.27 -10.68 5.36
C GLN A 48 2.69 -11.87 4.49
N GLY A 49 3.28 -12.88 5.14
CA GLY A 49 3.55 -14.18 4.53
C GLY A 49 2.27 -15.00 4.47
N ASN A 50 1.88 -15.38 3.25
CA ASN A 50 0.86 -16.39 2.99
C ASN A 50 1.36 -17.77 3.45
N GLY A 51 0.59 -18.42 4.33
CA GLY A 51 0.71 -19.84 4.64
C GLY A 51 -0.68 -20.45 4.70
N ALA A 52 -1.19 -20.89 3.55
CA ALA A 52 -2.31 -21.81 3.46
C ALA A 52 -1.77 -23.11 2.87
N SER A 53 -1.84 -24.20 3.63
CA SER A 53 -1.66 -25.55 3.13
C SER A 53 -2.87 -26.37 3.57
N ALA A 54 -3.64 -26.77 2.56
CA ALA A 54 -4.62 -27.84 2.65
C ALA A 54 -3.87 -29.17 2.75
N GLU A 55 -4.17 -29.97 3.77
CA GLU A 55 -4.00 -31.42 3.73
C GLU A 55 -5.19 -32.05 4.44
N ALA A 56 -5.97 -32.84 3.68
CA ALA A 56 -6.95 -33.77 4.19
C ALA A 56 -6.53 -35.18 3.78
N VAL A 57 -6.98 -36.14 4.59
CA VAL A 57 -7.04 -37.60 4.40
C VAL A 57 -5.82 -38.40 4.87
N ARG A 58 -5.92 -39.01 6.08
CA ARG A 58 -6.05 -40.47 6.32
C ARG A 58 -5.86 -40.79 7.81
N ALA A 59 -6.91 -41.26 8.47
CA ALA A 59 -6.82 -42.29 9.52
C ALA A 59 -8.23 -42.80 9.86
N THR A 60 -8.52 -44.03 9.45
CA THR A 60 -9.63 -44.86 9.91
C THR A 60 -9.16 -45.75 11.07
N GLU A 61 -10.13 -46.08 11.95
CA GLU A 61 -10.11 -47.11 13.02
C GLU A 61 -9.31 -46.72 14.30
N SER A 62 -9.80 -46.90 15.54
CA SER A 62 -10.75 -47.89 16.08
C SER A 62 -11.47 -47.38 17.35
N LEU A 63 -12.48 -48.16 17.74
CA LEU A 63 -13.52 -47.97 18.77
C LEU A 63 -13.02 -47.75 20.21
N GLY A 64 -13.77 -46.94 20.96
CA GLY A 64 -13.75 -46.88 22.42
C GLY A 64 -15.08 -46.35 22.96
N ALA A 65 -15.92 -47.26 23.46
CA ALA A 65 -17.27 -47.00 23.96
C ALA A 65 -17.28 -46.22 25.28
N GLY A 66 -18.29 -45.36 25.46
CA GLY A 66 -18.62 -44.75 26.75
C GLY A 66 -19.82 -43.80 26.66
N ASN A 67 -21.03 -44.31 26.92
CA ASN A 67 -22.21 -43.49 27.29
C ASN A 67 -22.00 -42.91 28.70
N PRO A 68 -22.47 -41.68 29.02
CA PRO A 68 -23.84 -41.47 29.54
C PRO A 68 -24.40 -40.03 29.32
N PRO A 69 -25.48 -39.58 29.99
CA PRO A 69 -26.86 -40.05 29.98
C PRO A 69 -27.83 -39.01 29.36
N SER A 70 -29.05 -39.46 29.10
CA SER A 70 -30.20 -38.71 28.59
C SER A 70 -30.90 -37.84 29.66
N THR A 71 -31.77 -36.93 29.18
CA THR A 71 -32.70 -35.99 29.88
C THR A 71 -32.08 -34.61 30.19
N LEU A 72 -32.63 -33.44 29.83
CA LEU A 72 -34.00 -32.94 29.61
C LEU A 72 -34.01 -31.95 28.42
N LEU A 73 -34.88 -32.16 27.43
CA LEU A 73 -35.26 -31.15 26.43
C LEU A 73 -36.51 -30.42 26.95
N SER A 74 -36.37 -29.12 27.19
CA SER A 74 -37.52 -28.21 27.32
C SER A 74 -37.73 -27.49 25.99
N GLU A 75 -38.99 -27.29 25.67
CA GLU A 75 -39.57 -27.01 24.35
C GLU A 75 -39.04 -25.72 23.68
N SER A 76 -38.21 -25.88 22.66
CA SER A 76 -38.07 -24.89 21.59
C SER A 76 -38.85 -25.39 20.38
N ARG A 77 -39.86 -24.64 19.94
CA ARG A 77 -40.61 -24.88 18.68
C ARG A 77 -39.64 -24.80 17.49
N ILE A 78 -38.99 -25.92 17.20
CA ILE A 78 -38.40 -26.20 15.89
C ILE A 78 -39.59 -26.43 14.96
N ILE A 79 -39.86 -25.47 14.08
CA ILE A 79 -40.75 -25.70 12.94
C ILE A 79 -40.00 -26.69 12.04
N THR A 80 -40.34 -27.97 12.16
CA THR A 80 -39.94 -29.02 11.23
C THR A 80 -40.42 -28.64 9.81
N PRO A 81 -39.60 -28.82 8.76
CA PRO A 81 -40.04 -28.53 7.41
C PRO A 81 -41.08 -29.57 6.97
N PRO A 82 -42.25 -29.20 6.43
CA PRO A 82 -43.18 -30.16 5.89
C PRO A 82 -42.92 -30.32 4.39
N PHE A 83 -41.77 -30.82 3.93
CA PHE A 83 -41.65 -31.14 2.50
C PHE A 83 -40.87 -32.42 2.23
N SER A 84 -41.64 -33.47 1.97
CA SER A 84 -41.28 -34.57 1.08
C SER A 84 -40.75 -33.98 -0.25
N LEU A 85 -39.58 -34.47 -0.68
CA LEU A 85 -39.00 -34.25 -2.00
C LEU A 85 -39.89 -34.90 -3.07
N GLY A 86 -41.03 -34.25 -3.37
CA GLY A 86 -41.88 -34.58 -4.50
C GLY A 86 -41.18 -34.24 -5.82
N LYS A 87 -41.23 -35.18 -6.77
CA LYS A 87 -40.68 -35.08 -8.13
C LYS A 87 -40.97 -33.71 -8.78
N LEU A 88 -39.89 -33.06 -9.23
CA LEU A 88 -39.91 -31.81 -9.99
C LEU A 88 -40.84 -31.91 -11.21
N HIS A 89 -41.86 -31.04 -11.27
CA HIS A 89 -42.51 -30.71 -12.53
C HIS A 89 -41.69 -29.60 -13.21
N SER A 90 -41.09 -29.95 -14.34
CA SER A 90 -40.46 -29.04 -15.29
C SER A 90 -41.54 -28.22 -16.01
N GLY A 91 -41.87 -27.05 -15.49
CA GLY A 91 -42.81 -26.12 -16.11
C GLY A 91 -42.50 -24.69 -15.69
N SER A 92 -42.02 -23.88 -16.65
CA SER A 92 -41.39 -22.56 -16.52
C SER A 92 -39.99 -22.59 -15.88
N ALA A 93 -38.98 -22.42 -16.73
CA ALA A 93 -37.61 -22.19 -16.28
C ALA A 93 -37.53 -20.80 -15.64
N TRP A 94 -37.67 -20.73 -14.31
CA TRP A 94 -37.23 -19.57 -13.54
C TRP A 94 -35.74 -19.42 -13.81
N SER A 95 -35.38 -18.46 -14.67
CA SER A 95 -34.01 -18.31 -15.12
C SER A 95 -33.14 -17.99 -13.90
N ALA A 96 -32.02 -18.71 -13.75
CA ALA A 96 -31.08 -18.43 -12.67
C ALA A 96 -30.65 -16.96 -12.74
N ALA A 97 -30.65 -16.26 -11.60
CA ALA A 97 -30.02 -14.96 -11.47
C ALA A 97 -28.50 -15.17 -11.48
N PRO A 98 -27.78 -14.89 -12.59
CA PRO A 98 -26.39 -15.31 -12.70
C PRO A 98 -25.46 -14.57 -11.72
N GLY A 99 -25.86 -13.37 -11.26
CA GLY A 99 -25.19 -12.62 -10.19
C GLY A 99 -25.78 -12.83 -8.79
N GLY A 100 -26.87 -13.60 -8.66
CA GLY A 100 -27.58 -13.81 -7.39
C GLY A 100 -28.61 -12.74 -7.07
N TYR A 101 -28.91 -12.57 -5.78
CA TYR A 101 -29.88 -11.59 -5.28
C TYR A 101 -29.23 -10.66 -4.27
N ILE A 102 -29.68 -9.41 -4.26
CA ILE A 102 -29.38 -8.43 -3.23
C ILE A 102 -30.65 -8.14 -2.44
N LEU A 103 -30.53 -8.18 -1.11
CA LEU A 103 -31.54 -7.68 -0.19
C LEU A 103 -31.01 -6.39 0.42
N PRO A 104 -31.74 -5.28 0.34
CA PRO A 104 -31.39 -4.05 1.05
C PRO A 104 -31.27 -4.31 2.55
N ALA A 105 -30.51 -3.47 3.26
CA ALA A 105 -30.34 -3.58 4.71
C ALA A 105 -31.67 -3.57 5.49
N SER A 106 -32.72 -2.94 4.94
CA SER A 106 -34.08 -2.94 5.52
C SER A 106 -34.73 -4.33 5.56
N CYS A 107 -34.31 -5.26 4.70
CA CYS A 107 -34.80 -6.64 4.66
C CYS A 107 -33.98 -7.59 5.55
N SER A 108 -33.44 -7.09 6.66
CA SER A 108 -32.62 -7.87 7.60
C SER A 108 -33.38 -9.07 8.19
N ALA A 109 -34.69 -8.93 8.44
CA ALA A 109 -35.52 -10.04 8.90
C ALA A 109 -35.59 -11.18 7.89
N LEU A 110 -35.76 -10.86 6.59
CA LEU A 110 -35.70 -11.87 5.52
C LEU A 110 -34.31 -12.51 5.42
N ALA A 111 -33.25 -11.71 5.51
CA ALA A 111 -31.88 -12.22 5.49
C ALA A 111 -31.62 -13.20 6.65
N MET A 112 -32.12 -12.91 7.85
CA MET A 112 -32.04 -13.80 9.01
C MET A 112 -32.83 -15.10 8.80
N GLU A 113 -34.04 -15.02 8.25
CA GLU A 113 -34.86 -16.20 7.95
C GLU A 113 -34.18 -17.11 6.92
N LEU A 114 -33.56 -16.54 5.89
CA LEU A 114 -32.78 -17.29 4.92
C LEU A 114 -31.55 -17.95 5.55
N GLN A 115 -30.83 -17.25 6.44
CA GLN A 115 -29.72 -17.84 7.20
C GLN A 115 -30.17 -19.04 8.04
N ARG A 116 -31.33 -18.96 8.71
CA ARG A 116 -31.90 -20.08 9.48
C ARG A 116 -32.22 -21.30 8.62
N ARG A 117 -32.58 -21.06 7.35
CA ARG A 117 -32.82 -22.11 6.35
C ARG A 117 -31.55 -22.68 5.74
N GLY A 118 -30.37 -22.23 6.17
CA GLY A 118 -29.07 -22.68 5.68
C GLY A 118 -28.66 -22.04 4.35
N VAL A 119 -29.32 -20.96 3.93
CA VAL A 119 -28.88 -20.17 2.77
C VAL A 119 -27.61 -19.41 3.13
N GLU A 120 -26.62 -19.46 2.26
CA GLU A 120 -25.44 -18.61 2.37
C GLU A 120 -25.85 -17.16 2.13
N VAL A 121 -25.76 -16.37 3.20
CA VAL A 121 -25.97 -14.93 3.20
C VAL A 121 -24.64 -14.26 3.51
N ARG A 122 -24.28 -13.27 2.70
CA ARG A 122 -23.08 -12.45 2.85
C ARG A 122 -23.51 -11.00 3.05
N GLU A 123 -22.71 -10.20 3.74
CA GLU A 123 -22.93 -8.75 3.81
C GLU A 123 -22.01 -8.05 2.81
N LEU A 124 -22.55 -7.13 2.03
CA LEU A 124 -21.81 -6.27 1.14
C LEU A 124 -21.07 -5.20 1.96
N LEU A 125 -19.76 -5.08 1.82
CA LEU A 125 -18.94 -4.20 2.64
C LEU A 125 -18.55 -2.89 1.93
N GLU A 126 -18.92 -2.73 0.66
CA GLU A 126 -18.65 -1.56 -0.17
C GLU A 126 -19.94 -1.04 -0.78
N ASP A 127 -20.02 0.26 -1.11
CA ASP A 127 -21.05 0.70 -2.05
C ASP A 127 -20.60 0.28 -3.45
N ILE A 128 -21.49 -0.25 -4.28
CA ILE A 128 -21.16 -0.69 -5.64
C ILE A 128 -22.34 -0.52 -6.58
N ARG A 129 -22.08 -0.04 -7.79
CA ARG A 129 -23.09 0.08 -8.84
C ARG A 129 -23.30 -1.28 -9.50
N LEU A 130 -24.51 -1.84 -9.38
CA LEU A 130 -24.87 -3.12 -9.97
C LEU A 130 -25.95 -2.95 -11.04
N TYR A 131 -25.92 -3.80 -12.07
CA TYR A 131 -27.01 -3.91 -13.03
C TYR A 131 -28.06 -4.90 -12.51
N VAL A 132 -29.23 -4.39 -12.16
CA VAL A 132 -30.27 -5.13 -11.44
C VAL A 132 -31.63 -5.05 -12.13
N GLU A 133 -32.47 -6.05 -11.87
CA GLU A 133 -33.91 -5.99 -12.14
C GLU A 133 -34.67 -5.51 -10.91
N LEU A 134 -35.44 -4.44 -11.10
CA LEU A 134 -36.35 -3.85 -10.13
C LEU A 134 -37.77 -4.22 -10.54
N TYR A 135 -38.43 -5.02 -9.73
CA TYR A 135 -39.83 -5.38 -9.97
C TYR A 135 -40.74 -4.33 -9.34
N PRO A 136 -41.86 -3.98 -9.98
CA PRO A 136 -42.87 -3.14 -9.34
C PRO A 136 -43.42 -3.83 -8.08
N GLY A 137 -44.04 -3.05 -7.18
CA GLY A 137 -44.67 -3.59 -5.98
C GLY A 137 -45.68 -4.69 -6.31
N LEU A 138 -45.99 -5.54 -5.32
CA LEU A 138 -46.98 -6.59 -5.48
C LEU A 138 -48.38 -5.95 -5.53
N SER A 139 -49.05 -5.95 -6.69
CA SER A 139 -50.42 -5.44 -6.83
C SER A 139 -51.45 -6.52 -6.48
N GLU A 140 -52.42 -6.20 -5.62
CA GLU A 140 -53.59 -7.06 -5.43
C GLU A 140 -54.53 -6.94 -6.64
N GLU A 141 -54.81 -8.05 -7.32
CA GLU A 141 -55.92 -8.08 -8.30
C GLU A 141 -57.24 -8.01 -7.53
N SER A 142 -57.95 -6.88 -7.66
CA SER A 142 -59.30 -6.70 -7.12
C SER A 142 -60.31 -7.50 -7.94
N GLY A 143 -60.55 -8.76 -7.57
CA GLY A 143 -61.55 -9.62 -8.21
C GLY A 143 -62.12 -10.69 -7.28
N LYS A 144 -63.45 -10.79 -7.19
CA LYS A 144 -64.23 -11.65 -6.25
C LYS A 144 -64.06 -13.18 -6.40
N ASN A 145 -63.03 -13.68 -7.10
CA ASN A 145 -62.68 -15.10 -7.11
C ASN A 145 -61.25 -15.27 -6.58
N ARG A 146 -61.15 -15.71 -5.32
CA ARG A 146 -59.89 -16.02 -4.61
C ARG A 146 -59.16 -17.20 -5.27
N LEU A 147 -58.43 -16.96 -6.36
CA LEU A 147 -57.40 -17.89 -6.88
C LEU A 147 -56.48 -17.27 -7.94
N SER A 148 -56.54 -15.96 -8.24
CA SER A 148 -55.49 -15.33 -9.03
C SER A 148 -54.36 -14.84 -8.12
N SER A 149 -53.14 -15.27 -8.43
CA SER A 149 -51.94 -14.81 -7.74
C SER A 149 -51.64 -13.37 -8.17
N PRO A 150 -51.28 -12.45 -7.24
CA PRO A 150 -50.71 -11.15 -7.59
C PRO A 150 -49.64 -11.33 -8.66
N LYS A 151 -49.67 -10.53 -9.73
CA LYS A 151 -48.60 -10.53 -10.74
C LYS A 151 -47.73 -9.31 -10.53
N SER A 152 -46.42 -9.52 -10.52
CA SER A 152 -45.49 -8.44 -10.71
C SER A 152 -45.59 -7.95 -12.16
N GLY A 153 -45.62 -6.64 -12.35
CA GLY A 153 -45.44 -6.05 -13.66
C GLY A 153 -44.03 -6.31 -14.21
N ILE A 154 -43.79 -5.88 -15.45
CA ILE A 154 -42.50 -6.08 -16.13
C ILE A 154 -41.37 -5.41 -15.31
N PRO A 155 -40.27 -6.13 -14.97
CA PRO A 155 -39.17 -5.54 -14.24
C PRO A 155 -38.47 -4.46 -15.06
N ARG A 156 -38.10 -3.37 -14.39
CA ARG A 156 -37.21 -2.35 -14.94
C ARG A 156 -35.77 -2.78 -14.71
N ARG A 157 -34.94 -2.67 -15.75
CA ARG A 157 -33.49 -2.90 -15.65
C ARG A 157 -32.77 -1.58 -15.45
N GLU A 158 -31.92 -1.51 -14.44
CA GLU A 158 -31.24 -0.27 -14.07
C GLU A 158 -29.88 -0.53 -13.44
N ARG A 159 -28.98 0.44 -13.58
CA ARG A 159 -27.73 0.49 -12.82
C ARG A 159 -27.96 1.25 -11.51
N LEU A 160 -28.05 0.52 -10.41
CA LEU A 160 -28.32 1.08 -9.09
C LEU A 160 -27.04 1.07 -8.25
N MET A 161 -26.78 2.14 -7.51
CA MET A 161 -25.77 2.12 -6.45
C MET A 161 -26.32 1.36 -5.25
N VAL A 162 -25.82 0.15 -5.02
CA VAL A 162 -26.17 -0.69 -3.88
C VAL A 162 -25.26 -0.29 -2.71
N PRO A 163 -25.82 0.14 -1.57
CA PRO A 163 -25.01 0.56 -0.43
C PRO A 163 -24.42 -0.62 0.33
N ALA A 164 -23.26 -0.39 0.95
CA ALA A 164 -22.69 -1.29 1.96
C ALA A 164 -23.71 -1.56 3.09
N GLY A 165 -23.65 -2.74 3.69
CA GLY A 165 -24.63 -3.26 4.65
C GLY A 165 -25.82 -3.99 4.01
N SER A 166 -25.96 -3.94 2.68
CA SER A 166 -26.91 -4.79 1.96
C SER A 166 -26.48 -6.27 2.05
N TYR A 167 -27.43 -7.20 1.95
CA TYR A 167 -27.17 -8.63 1.97
C TYR A 167 -27.07 -9.19 0.56
N VAL A 168 -26.09 -10.06 0.33
CA VAL A 168 -25.84 -10.75 -0.93
C VAL A 168 -26.15 -12.23 -0.75
N LEU A 169 -26.92 -12.78 -1.68
CA LEU A 169 -27.19 -14.21 -1.80
C LEU A 169 -26.47 -14.73 -3.05
N PRO A 170 -25.27 -15.32 -2.91
CA PRO A 170 -24.52 -15.85 -4.03
C PRO A 170 -25.33 -16.92 -4.77
N PRO A 171 -25.30 -16.97 -6.11
CA PRO A 171 -26.04 -17.99 -6.85
C PRO A 171 -25.37 -19.36 -6.78
N GLN A 172 -24.04 -19.41 -6.60
CA GLN A 172 -23.27 -20.66 -6.47
C GLN A 172 -23.27 -21.18 -5.04
N GLN A 173 -24.40 -21.76 -4.61
CA GLN A 173 -24.55 -22.38 -3.29
C GLN A 173 -25.53 -23.58 -3.35
N PRO A 174 -25.52 -24.51 -2.38
CA PRO A 174 -26.39 -25.69 -2.41
C PRO A 174 -27.89 -25.38 -2.55
N LEU A 175 -28.36 -24.31 -1.92
CA LEU A 175 -29.75 -23.84 -1.99
C LEU A 175 -29.99 -22.81 -3.11
N GLY A 176 -29.01 -22.55 -3.96
CA GLY A 176 -29.09 -21.60 -5.07
C GLY A 176 -30.31 -21.82 -5.98
N PRO A 177 -30.64 -23.07 -6.39
CA PRO A 177 -31.83 -23.36 -7.20
C PRO A 177 -33.16 -22.99 -6.54
N TRP A 178 -33.20 -22.85 -5.21
CA TRP A 178 -34.40 -22.49 -4.45
C TRP A 178 -34.60 -20.98 -4.30
N LEU A 179 -33.54 -20.18 -4.51
CA LEU A 179 -33.60 -18.73 -4.33
C LEU A 179 -34.68 -18.09 -5.22
N ALA A 180 -34.76 -18.48 -6.49
CA ALA A 180 -35.82 -17.99 -7.39
C ALA A 180 -37.22 -18.33 -6.84
N ARG A 181 -37.42 -19.55 -6.32
CA ARG A 181 -38.71 -19.94 -5.74
C ARG A 181 -39.06 -19.14 -4.48
N TRP A 182 -38.10 -18.74 -3.69
CA TRP A 182 -38.35 -18.01 -2.44
C TRP A 182 -38.38 -16.49 -2.60
N LEU A 183 -37.73 -15.95 -3.64
CA LEU A 183 -37.46 -14.53 -3.75
C LEU A 183 -38.03 -13.88 -5.00
N ASP A 184 -38.29 -14.62 -6.08
CA ASP A 184 -38.88 -14.02 -7.27
C ASP A 184 -40.32 -13.58 -6.96
N PRO A 185 -40.70 -12.34 -7.32
CA PRO A 185 -41.94 -11.74 -6.87
C PRO A 185 -43.16 -12.50 -7.37
N ASP A 186 -43.07 -13.20 -8.51
CA ASP A 186 -44.16 -13.99 -9.09
C ASP A 186 -44.25 -15.43 -8.57
N SER A 187 -43.27 -15.87 -7.78
CA SER A 187 -43.27 -17.23 -7.27
C SER A 187 -44.43 -17.46 -6.28
N PRO A 188 -45.13 -18.61 -6.35
CA PRO A 188 -46.14 -18.97 -5.34
C PRO A 188 -45.51 -19.30 -3.98
N GLN A 189 -44.20 -19.59 -3.94
CA GLN A 189 -43.45 -19.90 -2.71
C GLN A 189 -42.65 -18.70 -2.19
N ASN A 190 -42.94 -17.51 -2.70
CA ASN A 190 -42.26 -16.29 -2.30
C ASN A 190 -42.44 -16.02 -0.79
N LEU A 191 -41.33 -15.82 -0.08
CA LEU A 191 -41.35 -15.65 1.37
C LEU A 191 -41.96 -14.32 1.81
N LEU A 192 -41.80 -13.24 1.04
CA LEU A 192 -42.43 -11.95 1.34
C LEU A 192 -43.96 -11.97 1.12
N ARG A 193 -44.47 -12.90 0.29
CA ARG A 193 -45.92 -13.14 0.18
C ARG A 193 -46.47 -13.87 1.40
N GLN A 194 -45.72 -14.87 1.88
CA GLN A 194 -46.14 -15.67 3.04
C GLN A 194 -45.96 -14.92 4.36
N PHE A 195 -44.93 -14.08 4.44
CA PHE A 195 -44.53 -13.34 5.64
C PHE A 195 -44.19 -11.88 5.28
N PRO A 196 -45.20 -11.01 5.05
CA PRO A 196 -45.00 -9.63 4.61
C PRO A 196 -44.11 -8.79 5.53
N ASP A 197 -44.13 -9.08 6.84
CA ASP A 197 -43.35 -8.37 7.86
C ASP A 197 -41.82 -8.49 7.64
N LEU A 198 -41.37 -9.52 6.91
CA LEU A 198 -39.94 -9.71 6.59
C LEU A 198 -39.37 -8.64 5.66
N SER A 199 -40.22 -7.85 5.00
CA SER A 199 -39.81 -6.76 4.10
C SER A 199 -39.24 -5.54 4.84
N GLY A 200 -39.62 -5.35 6.11
CA GLY A 200 -39.18 -4.24 6.95
C GLY A 200 -39.81 -2.87 6.61
N ASN A 201 -40.70 -2.76 5.63
CA ASN A 201 -41.41 -1.51 5.32
C ASN A 201 -42.77 -1.75 4.62
N PRO A 202 -43.91 -1.39 5.23
CA PRO A 202 -45.22 -1.53 4.61
C PRO A 202 -45.65 -0.18 3.97
N VAL A 203 -45.90 -0.19 2.65
CA VAL A 203 -46.87 0.63 1.88
C VAL A 203 -46.29 1.02 0.50
N ASN A 204 -46.64 0.20 -0.49
CA ASN A 204 -46.50 0.40 -1.95
C ASN A 204 -45.12 0.85 -2.53
N PRO A 205 -43.95 0.41 -2.03
CA PRO A 205 -42.68 0.57 -2.75
C PRO A 205 -42.53 -0.48 -3.88
N PRO A 206 -41.61 -0.27 -4.83
CA PRO A 206 -41.14 -1.37 -5.69
C PRO A 206 -40.70 -2.57 -4.85
N TYR A 207 -40.79 -3.77 -5.43
CA TYR A 207 -40.43 -5.01 -4.75
C TYR A 207 -38.96 -4.93 -4.27
N PRO A 208 -38.69 -5.21 -2.98
CA PRO A 208 -37.44 -4.78 -2.35
C PRO A 208 -36.24 -5.67 -2.69
N ILE A 209 -36.45 -6.84 -3.28
CA ILE A 209 -35.35 -7.76 -3.63
C ILE A 209 -34.88 -7.47 -5.04
N TRP A 210 -33.57 -7.27 -5.19
CA TRP A 210 -32.97 -6.93 -6.48
C TRP A 210 -32.28 -8.16 -7.05
N ARG A 211 -32.63 -8.51 -8.28
CA ARG A 211 -31.98 -9.60 -9.00
C ARG A 211 -30.78 -9.06 -9.77
N VAL A 212 -29.59 -9.62 -9.54
CA VAL A 212 -28.36 -9.18 -10.20
C VAL A 212 -28.21 -9.89 -11.55
N LEU A 213 -28.11 -9.10 -12.62
CA LEU A 213 -28.16 -9.57 -13.99
C LEU A 213 -26.86 -10.20 -14.49
N GLU A 214 -25.74 -9.91 -13.83
CA GLU A 214 -24.41 -10.38 -14.21
C GLU A 214 -23.57 -10.68 -12.97
N ARG A 215 -22.64 -11.63 -13.08
CA ARG A 215 -21.70 -11.91 -11.99
C ARG A 215 -20.60 -10.86 -12.00
N VAL A 216 -20.51 -10.08 -10.93
CA VAL A 216 -19.43 -9.13 -10.68
C VAL A 216 -18.68 -9.50 -9.40
N PRO A 217 -17.38 -9.17 -9.27
CA PRO A 217 -16.64 -9.41 -8.04
C PRO A 217 -17.13 -8.47 -6.93
N LEU A 218 -17.49 -9.03 -5.78
CA LEU A 218 -18.02 -8.27 -4.64
C LEU A 218 -17.07 -8.33 -3.45
N TRP A 219 -16.87 -7.19 -2.79
CA TRP A 219 -16.27 -7.16 -1.46
C TRP A 219 -17.34 -7.46 -0.41
N THR A 220 -17.30 -8.66 0.16
CA THR A 220 -18.31 -9.13 1.13
C THR A 220 -17.67 -9.73 2.38
N GLY A 221 -18.41 -9.66 3.48
CA GLY A 221 -18.06 -10.24 4.78
C GLY A 221 -19.14 -11.18 5.33
N PRO A 222 -18.87 -11.78 6.50
CA PRO A 222 -19.90 -12.53 7.22
C PRO A 222 -21.05 -11.58 7.64
N PRO A 223 -22.32 -12.03 7.55
CA PRO A 223 -23.45 -11.25 8.00
C PRO A 223 -23.44 -11.07 9.54
N PRO A 224 -24.26 -10.17 10.09
CA PRO A 224 -24.44 -10.05 11.54
C PRO A 224 -24.87 -11.37 12.18
N LEU A 225 -24.43 -11.62 13.42
CA LEU A 225 -24.84 -12.82 14.16
C LEU A 225 -26.35 -12.84 14.40
N LEU A 226 -26.96 -14.00 14.16
CA LEU A 226 -28.37 -14.23 14.50
C LEU A 226 -28.58 -14.04 16.00
N PRO A 227 -29.74 -13.50 16.45
CA PRO A 227 -30.04 -13.32 17.86
C PRO A 227 -29.80 -14.58 18.71
N GLU A 228 -30.19 -15.74 18.21
CA GLU A 228 -29.98 -17.04 18.85
C GLU A 228 -28.51 -17.52 18.90
N GLN A 229 -27.64 -16.95 18.07
CA GLN A 229 -26.20 -17.23 18.07
C GLN A 229 -25.41 -16.30 19.00
N ARG A 230 -26.02 -15.20 19.45
CA ARG A 230 -25.37 -14.25 20.37
C ARG A 230 -25.22 -14.91 21.73
N ARG A 231 -23.98 -15.01 22.20
CA ARG A 231 -23.63 -15.51 23.52
C ARG A 231 -23.32 -14.33 24.46
N PRO A 232 -23.36 -14.53 25.79
CA PRO A 232 -22.79 -13.56 26.71
C PRO A 232 -21.36 -13.21 26.32
N LEU A 233 -21.03 -11.91 26.39
CA LEU A 233 -19.70 -11.42 26.04
C LEU A 233 -18.64 -12.07 26.92
N GLN A 234 -17.60 -12.62 26.29
CA GLN A 234 -16.49 -13.28 26.96
C GLN A 234 -15.39 -12.28 27.33
N PRO A 235 -14.61 -12.52 28.40
CA PRO A 235 -13.40 -11.76 28.66
C PRO A 235 -12.34 -12.04 27.58
N ILE A 236 -11.49 -11.05 27.31
CA ILE A 236 -10.30 -11.23 26.46
C ILE A 236 -9.23 -11.95 27.29
N THR A 237 -8.71 -13.07 26.79
CA THR A 237 -7.67 -13.88 27.45
C THR A 237 -6.35 -13.81 26.70
N GLU A 238 -5.24 -14.13 27.39
CA GLU A 238 -3.92 -14.22 26.76
C GLU A 238 -3.90 -15.24 25.60
N ALA A 239 -4.52 -16.42 25.79
CA ALA A 239 -4.64 -17.44 24.75
C ALA A 239 -5.46 -17.00 23.52
N LEU A 240 -6.26 -15.93 23.64
CA LEU A 240 -6.95 -15.32 22.50
C LEU A 240 -6.02 -14.39 21.73
N LEU A 241 -5.11 -13.70 22.41
CA LEU A 241 -4.15 -12.79 21.80
C LEU A 241 -2.96 -13.54 21.19
N PHE A 242 -2.55 -14.63 21.81
CA PHE A 242 -1.45 -15.48 21.39
C PHE A 242 -1.97 -16.89 21.10
N ARG A 243 -1.80 -17.32 19.84
CA ARG A 243 -2.03 -18.72 19.45
C ARG A 243 -1.06 -19.63 20.23
N PRO A 244 -1.38 -20.93 20.36
CA PRO A 244 -0.51 -21.89 21.07
C PRO A 244 0.92 -21.98 20.51
N ASP A 245 1.15 -21.59 19.26
CA ASP A 245 2.47 -21.52 18.61
C ASP A 245 3.22 -20.19 18.88
N GLY A 246 2.69 -19.34 19.76
CA GLY A 246 3.23 -18.03 20.10
C GLY A 246 2.93 -16.92 19.07
N THR A 247 2.20 -17.22 17.98
CA THR A 247 1.83 -16.19 16.99
C THR A 247 0.66 -15.35 17.48
N ILE A 248 0.67 -14.04 17.19
CA ILE A 248 -0.44 -13.16 17.55
C ILE A 248 -1.66 -13.54 16.70
N SER A 249 -2.82 -13.74 17.31
CA SER A 249 -4.08 -13.95 16.57
C SER A 249 -4.40 -12.69 15.74
N GLN A 250 -5.26 -12.75 14.72
CA GLN A 250 -5.55 -11.57 13.89
C GLN A 250 -6.17 -10.37 14.68
N GLY A 251 -6.36 -10.52 15.99
CA GLY A 251 -6.81 -9.45 16.88
C GLY A 251 -8.22 -8.99 16.54
N PHE A 252 -8.51 -7.75 16.95
CA PHE A 252 -9.84 -7.13 16.79
C PHE A 252 -9.86 -6.01 15.75
N GLN A 253 -8.93 -6.07 14.78
CA GLN A 253 -8.83 -5.08 13.70
C GLN A 253 -9.55 -5.51 12.41
N GLY A 254 -9.95 -6.78 12.32
CA GLY A 254 -10.60 -7.35 11.14
C GLY A 254 -9.65 -7.58 9.97
N THR A 255 -10.22 -7.80 8.79
CA THR A 255 -9.48 -7.95 7.53
C THR A 255 -9.94 -6.87 6.56
N PRO A 256 -9.39 -5.66 6.66
CA PRO A 256 -9.85 -4.55 5.83
C PRO A 256 -9.56 -4.80 4.34
N ALA A 257 -10.33 -4.17 3.47
CA ALA A 257 -10.16 -4.24 2.02
C ALA A 257 -8.72 -3.90 1.64
N ARG A 258 -8.13 -4.75 0.79
CA ARG A 258 -6.77 -4.55 0.31
C ARG A 258 -6.79 -3.78 -1.01
N ILE A 259 -6.73 -2.46 -0.90
CA ILE A 259 -6.42 -1.57 -2.01
C ILE A 259 -4.90 -1.53 -2.15
N VAL A 260 -4.42 -1.86 -3.34
CA VAL A 260 -2.99 -2.05 -3.64
C VAL A 260 -2.34 -0.76 -4.08
N ASP A 261 -2.91 -0.09 -5.08
CA ASP A 261 -2.39 1.17 -5.61
C ASP A 261 -3.46 1.89 -6.45
N TRP A 262 -3.26 3.19 -6.68
CA TRP A 262 -3.96 3.89 -7.76
C TRP A 262 -3.30 3.57 -9.10
N LEU A 263 -4.10 3.31 -10.13
CA LEU A 263 -3.60 3.17 -11.50
C LEU A 263 -3.58 4.51 -12.23
N ASP A 264 -4.62 5.30 -12.02
CA ASP A 264 -4.84 6.60 -12.63
C ASP A 264 -5.82 7.42 -11.78
N GLY A 265 -6.23 8.59 -12.26
CA GLY A 265 -7.13 9.50 -11.53
C GLY A 265 -8.53 8.95 -11.22
N GLU A 266 -8.97 7.87 -11.87
CA GLU A 266 -10.32 7.32 -11.73
C GLU A 266 -10.33 5.80 -11.43
N HIS A 267 -9.19 5.11 -11.41
CA HIS A 267 -9.10 3.68 -11.15
C HIS A 267 -8.04 3.31 -10.13
N PHE A 268 -8.35 2.34 -9.27
CA PHE A 268 -7.41 1.73 -8.33
C PHE A 268 -7.43 0.20 -8.40
N LEU A 269 -6.39 -0.43 -7.89
CA LEU A 269 -6.28 -1.88 -7.77
C LEU A 269 -6.81 -2.37 -6.42
N GLN A 270 -7.71 -3.35 -6.43
CA GLN A 270 -8.27 -3.96 -5.22
C GLN A 270 -8.23 -5.47 -5.31
N VAL A 271 -7.95 -6.13 -4.19
CA VAL A 271 -8.12 -7.58 -4.08
C VAL A 271 -9.55 -7.90 -3.69
N LYS A 272 -10.24 -8.66 -4.55
CA LYS A 272 -11.58 -9.23 -4.31
C LYS A 272 -11.56 -10.69 -4.72
N GLU A 273 -12.16 -11.56 -3.90
CA GLU A 273 -12.25 -13.00 -4.18
C GLU A 273 -10.88 -13.66 -4.51
N GLY A 274 -9.82 -13.22 -3.82
CA GLY A 274 -8.46 -13.74 -4.01
C GLY A 274 -7.79 -13.34 -5.34
N LYS A 275 -8.39 -12.44 -6.12
CA LYS A 275 -7.85 -11.93 -7.39
C LYS A 275 -7.66 -10.42 -7.33
N LEU A 276 -6.78 -9.91 -8.18
CA LEU A 276 -6.49 -8.48 -8.29
C LEU A 276 -7.31 -7.86 -9.43
N TRP A 277 -8.11 -6.87 -9.08
CA TRP A 277 -9.05 -6.20 -9.99
C TRP A 277 -8.67 -4.74 -10.16
N LYS A 278 -8.86 -4.22 -11.38
CA LYS A 278 -8.90 -2.79 -11.64
C LYS A 278 -10.33 -2.32 -11.40
N VAL A 279 -10.49 -1.42 -10.45
CA VAL A 279 -11.78 -0.93 -9.96
C VAL A 279 -11.93 0.52 -10.37
N GLU A 280 -13.01 0.84 -11.08
CA GLU A 280 -13.41 2.23 -11.31
C GLU A 280 -13.89 2.82 -9.97
N ALA A 281 -13.33 3.97 -9.62
CA ALA A 281 -13.41 4.47 -8.26
C ALA A 281 -14.85 4.84 -7.85
N ARG A 282 -15.58 5.56 -8.70
CA ARG A 282 -16.89 6.14 -8.34
C ARG A 282 -18.03 5.12 -8.33
N THR A 283 -17.87 4.00 -9.01
CA THR A 283 -18.91 2.99 -9.26
C THR A 283 -18.59 1.65 -8.62
N GLY A 284 -17.31 1.33 -8.40
CA GLY A 284 -16.89 0.01 -7.93
C GLY A 284 -16.94 -1.10 -8.97
N GLN A 285 -17.30 -0.77 -10.22
CA GLN A 285 -17.21 -1.68 -11.36
C GLN A 285 -15.76 -2.11 -11.56
N ALA A 286 -15.58 -3.39 -11.89
CA ALA A 286 -14.27 -4.01 -11.81
C ALA A 286 -14.00 -4.93 -13.00
N GLU A 287 -12.81 -4.79 -13.57
CA GLU A 287 -12.26 -5.68 -14.59
C GLU A 287 -11.03 -6.43 -14.05
N LEU A 288 -10.87 -7.70 -14.47
CA LEU A 288 -9.78 -8.52 -13.97
C LEU A 288 -8.45 -7.97 -14.47
N PHE A 289 -7.61 -7.48 -13.56
CA PHE A 289 -6.34 -6.87 -13.90
C PHE A 289 -5.24 -7.93 -14.07
N ALA A 290 -5.04 -8.75 -13.04
CA ALA A 290 -4.03 -9.83 -13.07
C ALA A 290 -4.69 -11.15 -13.50
N ASN A 291 -4.81 -11.39 -14.81
CA ASN A 291 -5.36 -12.63 -15.34
C ASN A 291 -4.34 -13.80 -15.16
N PRO A 292 -4.67 -14.86 -14.39
CA PRO A 292 -3.76 -15.97 -14.13
C PRO A 292 -3.26 -16.69 -15.39
N GLU A 293 -4.10 -16.85 -16.40
CA GLU A 293 -3.76 -17.54 -17.64
C GLU A 293 -2.80 -16.70 -18.49
N SER A 294 -3.05 -15.39 -18.59
CA SER A 294 -2.17 -14.46 -19.30
C SER A 294 -0.80 -14.38 -18.62
N ILE A 295 -0.75 -14.28 -17.29
CA ILE A 295 0.53 -14.31 -16.54
C ILE A 295 1.24 -15.64 -16.77
N ALA A 296 0.52 -16.77 -16.65
CA ALA A 296 1.12 -18.08 -16.87
C ALA A 296 1.68 -18.24 -18.30
N ARG A 297 0.98 -17.70 -19.31
CA ARG A 297 1.45 -17.66 -20.71
C ARG A 297 2.71 -16.81 -20.85
N SER A 298 2.74 -15.62 -20.26
CA SER A 298 3.91 -14.74 -20.23
C SER A 298 5.13 -15.48 -19.67
N LEU A 299 4.98 -16.10 -18.50
CA LEU A 299 6.10 -16.72 -17.78
C LEU A 299 6.57 -18.02 -18.44
N ARG A 300 5.67 -18.87 -18.97
CA ARG A 300 6.05 -20.13 -19.65
C ARG A 300 6.82 -19.90 -20.95
N ALA A 301 6.74 -18.72 -21.54
CA ALA A 301 7.47 -18.39 -22.76
C ALA A 301 8.99 -18.36 -22.56
N ALA A 302 9.47 -18.10 -21.33
CA ALA A 302 10.89 -18.15 -21.01
C ALA A 302 11.23 -19.47 -20.31
N LYS A 303 12.10 -20.28 -20.95
CA LYS A 303 12.47 -21.62 -20.47
C LYS A 303 13.22 -21.59 -19.13
N GLU A 304 13.86 -20.47 -18.83
CA GLU A 304 14.61 -20.25 -17.60
C GLU A 304 13.70 -20.11 -16.37
N ILE A 305 12.38 -19.89 -16.54
CA ILE A 305 11.45 -19.69 -15.42
C ILE A 305 10.88 -21.05 -14.96
N PRO A 306 11.13 -21.48 -13.70
CA PRO A 306 10.60 -22.74 -13.19
C PRO A 306 9.07 -22.74 -13.03
N ALA A 307 8.46 -23.92 -13.18
CA ALA A 307 7.01 -24.09 -13.02
C ALA A 307 6.48 -23.61 -11.66
N SER A 308 7.27 -23.72 -10.59
CA SER A 308 6.91 -23.21 -9.26
C SER A 308 6.75 -21.69 -9.22
N LEU A 309 7.57 -20.93 -9.97
CA LEU A 309 7.42 -19.48 -10.10
C LEU A 309 6.22 -19.14 -10.97
N VAL A 310 5.96 -19.92 -12.03
CA VAL A 310 4.74 -19.74 -12.85
C VAL A 310 3.49 -19.87 -11.97
N GLN A 311 3.40 -20.91 -11.13
CA GLN A 311 2.27 -21.13 -10.23
C GLN A 311 2.14 -20.03 -9.17
N ARG A 312 3.26 -19.61 -8.58
CA ARG A 312 3.28 -18.54 -7.56
C ARG A 312 2.78 -17.22 -8.14
N TRP A 313 3.28 -16.81 -9.30
CA TRP A 313 3.00 -15.49 -9.87
C TRP A 313 1.66 -15.44 -10.62
N SER A 314 1.18 -16.54 -11.19
CA SER A 314 -0.15 -16.58 -11.81
C SER A 314 -1.29 -16.42 -10.79
N THR A 315 -1.05 -16.73 -9.52
CA THR A 315 -2.02 -16.60 -8.42
C THR A 315 -1.69 -15.44 -7.48
N ALA A 316 -0.64 -14.68 -7.78
CA ALA A 316 -0.23 -13.56 -6.97
C ALA A 316 -1.23 -12.39 -7.07
N THR A 317 -1.33 -11.65 -5.98
CA THR A 317 -2.16 -10.44 -5.87
C THR A 317 -1.34 -9.23 -5.42
N SER A 318 -0.02 -9.40 -5.30
CA SER A 318 0.95 -8.40 -4.92
C SER A 318 2.16 -8.52 -5.83
N PHE A 319 2.56 -7.41 -6.44
CA PHE A 319 3.57 -7.35 -7.49
C PHE A 319 4.46 -6.12 -7.27
N ARG A 320 5.70 -6.19 -7.73
CA ARG A 320 6.52 -4.98 -7.95
C ARG A 320 6.24 -4.50 -9.37
N PHE A 321 5.31 -3.57 -9.53
CA PHE A 321 4.85 -3.12 -10.85
C PHE A 321 5.95 -2.41 -11.64
N THR A 322 5.90 -2.53 -12.96
CA THR A 322 6.53 -1.56 -13.85
C THR A 322 5.85 -0.19 -13.67
N PRO A 323 6.52 0.95 -13.93
CA PRO A 323 5.92 2.27 -13.75
C PRO A 323 4.60 2.48 -14.51
N ASP A 324 4.48 1.86 -15.69
CA ASP A 324 3.29 1.89 -16.55
C ASP A 324 2.23 0.83 -16.19
N HIS A 325 2.45 0.04 -15.14
CA HIS A 325 1.60 -1.06 -14.71
C HIS A 325 1.36 -2.17 -15.75
N SER A 326 2.14 -2.23 -16.84
CA SER A 326 1.98 -3.25 -17.89
C SER A 326 2.57 -4.62 -17.51
N GLY A 327 3.47 -4.65 -16.52
CA GLY A 327 4.15 -5.85 -16.05
C GLY A 327 4.62 -5.75 -14.61
N PHE A 328 5.45 -6.72 -14.22
CA PHE A 328 5.98 -6.82 -12.87
C PHE A 328 7.40 -7.41 -12.84
N LEU A 329 8.19 -6.94 -11.88
CA LEU A 329 9.53 -7.43 -11.57
C LEU A 329 9.47 -8.58 -10.57
N PHE A 330 10.25 -9.63 -10.82
CA PHE A 330 10.44 -10.75 -9.91
C PHE A 330 11.84 -11.35 -10.03
N GLU A 331 12.18 -12.29 -9.14
CA GLU A 331 13.49 -12.93 -9.06
C GLU A 331 13.42 -14.39 -9.53
N VAL A 332 14.41 -14.80 -10.32
CA VAL A 332 14.67 -16.19 -10.75
C VAL A 332 16.04 -16.59 -10.22
N GLY A 333 16.07 -17.23 -9.05
CA GLY A 333 17.32 -17.40 -8.30
C GLY A 333 17.87 -16.04 -7.88
N ASP A 334 19.11 -15.75 -8.24
CA ASP A 334 19.74 -14.44 -8.03
C ASP A 334 19.49 -13.46 -9.19
N GLU A 335 18.77 -13.84 -10.24
CA GLU A 335 18.56 -13.00 -11.43
C GLU A 335 17.23 -12.25 -11.40
N LEU A 336 17.22 -11.07 -12.03
CA LEU A 336 16.02 -10.25 -12.20
C LEU A 336 15.28 -10.68 -13.47
N ALA A 337 13.95 -10.72 -13.40
CA ALA A 337 13.09 -11.02 -14.54
C ALA A 337 11.85 -10.13 -14.54
N ILE A 338 11.31 -9.88 -15.73
CA ILE A 338 10.08 -9.12 -15.96
C ILE A 338 9.02 -10.03 -16.57
N GLY A 339 7.81 -10.01 -16.01
CA GLY A 339 6.61 -10.67 -16.52
C GLY A 339 5.55 -9.64 -16.91
N TYR A 340 4.61 -10.02 -17.77
CA TYR A 340 3.61 -9.09 -18.31
C TYR A 340 2.18 -9.59 -18.10
N PHE A 341 1.27 -8.68 -17.74
CA PHE A 341 -0.13 -9.02 -17.45
C PHE A 341 -0.93 -9.35 -18.72
N ASN A 342 -0.52 -8.82 -19.87
CA ASN A 342 -1.18 -9.07 -21.16
C ASN A 342 -0.75 -10.39 -21.84
N GLY A 343 0.16 -11.16 -21.24
CA GLY A 343 0.66 -12.41 -21.82
C GLY A 343 1.83 -12.27 -22.79
N ARG A 344 2.38 -11.06 -22.97
CA ARG A 344 3.68 -10.85 -23.66
C ARG A 344 4.75 -11.75 -23.02
N PRO A 345 5.64 -12.39 -23.79
CA PRO A 345 6.70 -13.24 -23.24
C PRO A 345 7.51 -12.53 -22.14
N ALA A 346 7.65 -13.19 -20.99
CA ALA A 346 8.52 -12.75 -19.91
C ALA A 346 9.99 -12.77 -20.33
N ARG A 347 10.84 -12.01 -19.64
CA ARG A 347 12.28 -11.99 -19.91
C ARG A 347 13.10 -11.99 -18.64
N VAL A 348 14.13 -12.84 -18.60
CA VAL A 348 15.21 -12.76 -17.61
C VAL A 348 16.16 -11.64 -18.04
N LEU A 349 16.38 -10.66 -17.18
CA LEU A 349 17.09 -9.42 -17.47
C LEU A 349 18.58 -9.49 -17.14
N THR A 350 18.96 -10.21 -16.07
CA THR A 350 20.35 -10.33 -15.62
C THR A 350 20.81 -11.79 -15.68
N ARG A 351 22.13 -12.02 -15.82
CA ARG A 351 22.73 -13.38 -15.91
C ARG A 351 24.07 -13.49 -15.20
N SER A 352 24.32 -12.55 -14.32
CA SER A 352 25.63 -12.16 -13.84
C SER A 352 25.90 -12.66 -12.40
N GLY A 353 24.97 -13.43 -11.84
CA GLY A 353 25.06 -14.01 -10.50
C GLY A 353 25.00 -12.97 -9.39
N GLY A 354 24.97 -13.47 -8.15
CA GLY A 354 24.98 -12.67 -6.93
C GLY A 354 23.68 -11.91 -6.69
N ARG A 355 23.33 -11.74 -5.42
CA ARG A 355 22.11 -11.02 -5.00
C ARG A 355 22.11 -9.57 -5.49
N LYS A 356 20.99 -9.14 -6.07
CA LYS A 356 20.70 -7.75 -6.44
C LYS A 356 19.92 -7.08 -5.31
N GLU A 357 20.52 -6.07 -4.69
CA GLU A 357 19.96 -5.32 -3.58
C GLU A 357 19.40 -3.97 -4.06
N HIS A 358 18.40 -3.44 -3.35
CA HIS A 358 17.82 -2.11 -3.59
C HIS A 358 17.43 -1.85 -5.06
N VAL A 359 16.78 -2.82 -5.73
CA VAL A 359 16.42 -2.72 -7.15
C VAL A 359 15.34 -1.66 -7.38
N THR A 360 15.51 -0.78 -8.37
CA THR A 360 14.51 0.23 -8.77
C THR A 360 14.43 0.39 -10.28
N PHE A 361 13.24 0.76 -10.78
CA PHE A 361 13.05 1.21 -12.16
C PHE A 361 13.53 2.65 -12.34
N SER A 362 14.03 2.95 -13.54
CA SER A 362 14.12 4.33 -14.03
C SER A 362 12.71 4.94 -14.14
N PRO A 363 12.56 6.29 -14.09
CA PRO A 363 11.24 6.94 -14.17
C PRO A 363 10.44 6.58 -15.42
N ASP A 364 11.12 6.37 -16.55
CA ASP A 364 10.52 5.97 -17.83
C ASP A 364 10.29 4.44 -17.96
N GLY A 365 10.68 3.66 -16.96
CA GLY A 365 10.55 2.20 -16.95
C GLY A 365 11.43 1.46 -17.96
N GLN A 366 12.41 2.12 -18.60
CA GLN A 366 13.26 1.50 -19.62
C GLN A 366 14.51 0.81 -19.04
N SER A 367 14.91 1.13 -17.81
CA SER A 367 16.07 0.56 -17.15
C SER A 367 15.79 0.16 -15.70
N LEU A 368 16.61 -0.74 -15.15
CA LEU A 368 16.70 -1.02 -13.73
C LEU A 368 18.08 -0.64 -13.21
N ALA A 369 18.15 -0.24 -11.95
CA ALA A 369 19.39 -0.08 -11.22
C ALA A 369 19.33 -0.91 -9.94
N PHE A 370 20.49 -1.38 -9.50
CA PHE A 370 20.62 -2.22 -8.32
C PHE A 370 22.05 -2.20 -7.79
N VAL A 371 22.20 -2.61 -6.53
CA VAL A 371 23.51 -2.81 -5.91
C VAL A 371 23.84 -4.31 -5.89
N ARG A 372 25.06 -4.67 -6.27
CA ARG A 372 25.60 -6.02 -6.10
C ARG A 372 27.03 -5.94 -5.62
N GLY A 373 27.35 -6.66 -4.53
CA GLY A 373 28.71 -6.73 -4.00
C GLY A 373 29.30 -5.34 -3.67
N GLY A 374 28.47 -4.43 -3.15
CA GLY A 374 28.89 -3.06 -2.83
C GLY A 374 29.01 -2.11 -4.03
N ASN A 375 28.69 -2.55 -5.25
CA ASN A 375 28.78 -1.73 -6.46
C ASN A 375 27.42 -1.50 -7.11
N LEU A 376 27.27 -0.34 -7.76
CA LEU A 376 26.07 0.04 -8.50
C LEU A 376 26.11 -0.53 -9.92
N PHE A 377 24.97 -1.02 -10.38
CA PHE A 377 24.75 -1.56 -11.72
C PHE A 377 23.48 -0.96 -12.33
N ALA A 378 23.42 -0.93 -13.66
CA ALA A 378 22.20 -0.68 -14.42
C ALA A 378 22.01 -1.75 -15.50
N VAL A 379 20.76 -2.10 -15.80
CA VAL A 379 20.39 -2.99 -16.90
C VAL A 379 19.27 -2.37 -17.72
N ASP A 380 19.46 -2.37 -19.03
CA ASP A 380 18.45 -1.92 -20.00
C ASP A 380 17.36 -3.00 -20.19
N ILE A 381 16.10 -2.63 -20.00
CA ILE A 381 14.95 -3.55 -20.04
C ILE A 381 14.57 -3.92 -21.48
N VAL A 382 15.14 -3.34 -22.54
CA VAL A 382 14.85 -3.75 -23.93
C VAL A 382 15.92 -4.70 -24.47
N SER A 383 17.18 -4.32 -24.33
CA SER A 383 18.35 -5.06 -24.81
C SER A 383 18.86 -6.12 -23.82
N GLY A 384 18.62 -5.96 -22.52
CA GLY A 384 19.22 -6.80 -21.48
C GLY A 384 20.69 -6.48 -21.23
N ALA A 385 21.20 -5.36 -21.75
CA ALA A 385 22.58 -4.94 -21.54
C ALA A 385 22.77 -4.47 -20.09
N GLU A 386 23.45 -5.29 -19.30
CA GLU A 386 23.87 -4.98 -17.92
C GLU A 386 25.24 -4.27 -17.92
N ARG A 387 25.37 -3.23 -17.09
CA ARG A 387 26.59 -2.44 -16.92
C ARG A 387 26.88 -2.22 -15.45
N GLN A 388 28.14 -2.45 -15.07
CA GLN A 388 28.67 -2.01 -13.78
C GLN A 388 29.01 -0.52 -13.85
N LEU A 389 28.53 0.27 -12.89
CA LEU A 389 28.70 1.73 -12.87
C LEU A 389 29.75 2.20 -11.86
N THR A 390 30.04 1.39 -10.83
CA THR A 390 31.10 1.64 -9.86
C THR A 390 31.94 0.37 -9.68
N HIS A 391 33.22 0.51 -9.31
CA HIS A 391 34.16 -0.61 -9.34
C HIS A 391 34.97 -0.82 -8.05
N ASP A 392 34.86 0.07 -7.08
CA ASP A 392 35.64 0.05 -5.83
C ASP A 392 34.86 -0.49 -4.62
N GLY A 393 33.59 -0.86 -4.81
CA GLY A 393 32.74 -1.41 -3.76
C GLY A 393 33.16 -2.82 -3.33
N GLY A 394 32.94 -3.11 -2.04
CA GLY A 394 33.37 -4.33 -1.37
C GLY A 394 34.09 -4.03 -0.06
N GLY A 395 34.08 -4.98 0.89
CA GLY A 395 34.66 -4.75 2.22
C GLY A 395 33.96 -3.60 2.95
N ASP A 396 34.71 -2.53 3.22
CA ASP A 396 34.24 -1.33 3.92
C ASP A 396 33.70 -0.23 2.95
N ILE A 397 33.71 -0.47 1.63
CA ILE A 397 33.21 0.49 0.64
C ILE A 397 31.85 0.07 0.08
N LEU A 398 30.88 0.98 0.13
CA LEU A 398 29.53 0.77 -0.39
C LEU A 398 29.14 1.89 -1.37
N ASN A 399 28.72 1.54 -2.57
CA ASN A 399 28.22 2.48 -3.58
C ASN A 399 26.71 2.29 -3.81
N GLY A 400 25.93 3.35 -3.62
CA GLY A 400 24.47 3.33 -3.81
C GLY A 400 23.70 2.57 -2.72
N LYS A 401 24.40 2.13 -1.67
CA LYS A 401 23.84 1.41 -0.52
C LYS A 401 24.33 2.09 0.75
N ALA A 402 23.41 2.36 1.67
CA ALA A 402 23.74 2.93 2.97
C ALA A 402 24.49 1.92 3.85
N ASP A 403 25.41 2.42 4.66
CA ASP A 403 25.93 1.68 5.80
C ASP A 403 24.84 1.53 6.89
N TRP A 404 25.17 0.94 8.04
CA TRP A 404 24.14 0.69 9.06
C TRP A 404 23.62 1.96 9.72
N VAL A 405 24.46 2.95 10.04
CA VAL A 405 23.95 4.15 10.72
C VAL A 405 23.09 4.98 9.79
N TYR A 406 23.43 5.03 8.49
CA TYR A 406 22.57 5.69 7.52
C TYR A 406 21.31 4.88 7.21
N GLU A 407 21.37 3.56 7.11
CA GLU A 407 20.18 2.74 6.88
C GLU A 407 19.21 2.85 8.06
N GLU A 408 19.67 2.65 9.30
CA GLU A 408 18.80 2.62 10.48
C GLU A 408 18.32 4.02 10.89
N GLU A 409 19.25 4.97 11.05
CA GLU A 409 18.99 6.23 11.76
C GLU A 409 18.72 7.42 10.82
N ILE A 410 19.42 7.51 9.68
CA ILE A 410 19.31 8.68 8.78
C ILE A 410 18.25 8.48 7.70
N PHE A 411 18.15 7.29 7.13
CA PHE A 411 17.23 6.94 6.06
C PHE A 411 16.05 6.06 6.51
N LEU A 412 15.81 5.97 7.83
CA LEU A 412 14.62 5.36 8.43
C LEU A 412 14.36 3.94 7.91
N ARG A 413 15.36 3.07 8.05
CA ARG A 413 15.38 1.66 7.61
C ARG A 413 15.27 1.46 6.10
N ASN A 414 15.74 2.44 5.33
CA ASN A 414 15.89 2.32 3.88
C ASN A 414 17.37 2.35 3.47
N GLY A 415 17.92 1.18 3.14
CA GLY A 415 19.32 1.07 2.72
C GLY A 415 19.63 1.56 1.29
N ARG A 416 18.65 2.03 0.50
CA ARG A 416 18.92 2.55 -0.85
C ARG A 416 19.52 3.96 -0.77
N ALA A 417 20.73 4.14 -1.26
CA ALA A 417 21.44 5.42 -1.28
C ALA A 417 21.80 5.88 -2.71
N TYR A 418 20.86 5.70 -3.65
CA TYR A 418 20.95 6.22 -5.01
C TYR A 418 19.58 6.69 -5.53
N TRP A 419 19.59 7.64 -6.47
CA TRP A 419 18.43 8.34 -7.01
C TRP A 419 18.56 8.58 -8.51
N TRP A 420 17.57 8.12 -9.28
CA TRP A 420 17.48 8.37 -10.71
C TRP A 420 17.22 9.84 -11.02
N SER A 421 17.90 10.35 -12.03
CA SER A 421 17.53 11.59 -12.70
C SER A 421 16.12 11.49 -13.29
N PRO A 422 15.35 12.59 -13.37
CA PRO A 422 13.98 12.54 -13.89
C PRO A 422 13.88 12.05 -15.35
N ASP A 423 14.93 12.25 -16.15
CA ASP A 423 15.04 11.75 -17.54
C ASP A 423 15.57 10.30 -17.64
N GLY A 424 15.89 9.67 -16.51
CA GLY A 424 16.37 8.29 -16.44
C GLY A 424 17.78 8.06 -16.99
N GLN A 425 18.54 9.09 -17.37
CA GLN A 425 19.85 8.91 -18.02
C GLN A 425 21.03 8.82 -17.05
N GLN A 426 20.82 9.26 -15.81
CA GLN A 426 21.85 9.35 -14.77
C GLN A 426 21.35 8.89 -13.41
N ILE A 427 22.29 8.51 -12.56
CA ILE A 427 22.06 8.14 -11.17
C ILE A 427 22.99 8.97 -10.28
N ALA A 428 22.40 9.69 -9.33
CA ALA A 428 23.13 10.24 -8.19
C ALA A 428 23.20 9.15 -7.11
N PHE A 429 24.33 9.01 -6.43
CA PHE A 429 24.51 8.00 -5.40
C PHE A 429 25.45 8.48 -4.30
N LEU A 430 25.32 7.88 -3.12
CA LEU A 430 26.30 8.03 -2.06
C LEU A 430 27.31 6.88 -2.10
N ARG A 431 28.58 7.23 -1.91
CA ARG A 431 29.66 6.29 -1.59
C ARG A 431 29.98 6.40 -0.11
N PHE A 432 29.89 5.29 0.60
CA PHE A 432 30.26 5.16 2.00
C PHE A 432 31.63 4.47 2.12
N ASP A 433 32.42 4.92 3.08
CA ASP A 433 33.68 4.33 3.50
C ASP A 433 33.65 4.12 5.02
N ASP A 434 33.46 2.85 5.40
CA ASP A 434 33.39 2.38 6.78
C ASP A 434 34.77 2.08 7.39
N SER A 435 35.88 2.29 6.67
CA SER A 435 37.22 2.02 7.19
C SER A 435 37.56 2.74 8.51
N PRO A 436 37.06 3.96 8.82
CA PRO A 436 37.29 4.56 10.14
C PRO A 436 36.36 4.01 11.23
N VAL A 437 35.32 3.26 10.87
CA VAL A 437 34.27 2.82 11.80
C VAL A 437 34.68 1.55 12.53
N ARG A 438 34.59 1.58 13.86
CA ARG A 438 34.89 0.41 14.69
C ARG A 438 33.87 -0.71 14.45
N ARG A 439 34.35 -1.96 14.47
CA ARG A 439 33.49 -3.15 14.32
C ARG A 439 32.92 -3.59 15.67
N PHE A 440 31.60 -3.70 15.74
CA PHE A 440 30.87 -4.28 16.87
C PHE A 440 30.66 -5.78 16.66
N THR A 441 30.70 -6.55 17.75
CA THR A 441 30.65 -8.01 17.74
C THR A 441 29.27 -8.49 18.18
N ILE A 442 28.64 -9.34 17.37
CA ILE A 442 27.34 -9.95 17.65
C ILE A 442 27.54 -11.47 17.68
N THR A 443 27.03 -12.12 18.73
CA THR A 443 27.07 -13.59 18.85
C THR A 443 25.75 -14.18 18.38
N ARG A 444 25.81 -15.11 17.42
CA ARG A 444 24.69 -15.95 16.99
C ARG A 444 24.79 -17.29 17.70
N PHE A 445 23.75 -17.69 18.41
CA PHE A 445 23.72 -18.97 19.14
C PHE A 445 23.06 -20.11 18.34
N GLU A 446 22.80 -19.89 17.04
CA GLU A 446 22.26 -20.90 16.14
C GLU A 446 23.33 -21.97 15.81
N GLY A 447 22.91 -23.24 15.69
CA GLY A 447 23.81 -24.36 15.40
C GLY A 447 24.47 -24.97 16.64
N THR A 448 25.29 -26.00 16.44
CA THR A 448 25.99 -26.73 17.53
C THR A 448 27.10 -25.90 18.17
N TYR A 449 27.70 -25.01 17.38
CA TYR A 449 28.72 -24.07 17.79
C TYR A 449 28.24 -22.69 17.33
N GLY A 450 28.01 -21.77 18.27
CA GLY A 450 27.60 -20.42 17.92
C GLY A 450 28.63 -19.72 17.03
N GLU A 451 28.19 -18.72 16.27
CA GLU A 451 29.01 -17.94 15.35
C GLU A 451 29.17 -16.51 15.84
N VAL A 452 30.28 -15.87 15.46
CA VAL A 452 30.54 -14.47 15.76
C VAL A 452 30.49 -13.66 14.47
N GLU A 453 29.62 -12.66 14.44
CA GLU A 453 29.53 -11.66 13.38
C GLU A 453 30.17 -10.35 13.83
N ARG A 454 30.86 -9.66 12.92
CA ARG A 454 31.46 -8.34 13.17
C ARG A 454 30.97 -7.33 12.15
N TYR A 455 30.43 -6.23 12.62
CA TYR A 455 29.73 -5.26 11.77
C TYR A 455 30.19 -3.82 12.10
N PRO A 456 30.47 -2.94 11.10
CA PRO A 456 30.79 -1.52 11.35
C PRO A 456 29.67 -0.81 12.12
N TYR A 457 29.97 -0.27 13.29
CA TYR A 457 28.97 0.34 14.16
C TYR A 457 29.56 1.55 14.91
N PRO A 458 29.22 2.79 14.51
CA PRO A 458 29.73 3.99 15.15
C PRO A 458 28.99 4.24 16.46
N LYS A 459 29.58 3.83 17.59
CA LYS A 459 29.07 4.22 18.91
C LYS A 459 29.19 5.74 19.10
N ALA A 460 28.37 6.30 19.99
CA ALA A 460 28.43 7.71 20.33
C ALA A 460 29.88 8.16 20.65
N GLY A 461 30.34 9.21 19.96
CA GLY A 461 31.70 9.75 20.07
C GLY A 461 32.75 9.13 19.13
N GLU A 462 32.53 7.92 18.60
CA GLU A 462 33.45 7.22 17.70
C GLU A 462 33.31 7.70 16.24
N ALA A 463 34.28 7.43 15.37
CA ALA A 463 34.21 7.90 13.98
C ALA A 463 32.99 7.34 13.21
N ASN A 464 32.37 8.22 12.42
CA ASN A 464 31.32 7.89 11.45
C ASN A 464 31.94 7.48 10.10
N PRO A 465 31.16 6.83 9.20
CA PRO A 465 31.61 6.61 7.83
C PRO A 465 31.91 7.93 7.11
N HIS A 466 32.89 7.91 6.22
CA HIS A 466 33.08 9.01 5.28
C HIS A 466 32.12 8.84 4.10
N VAL A 467 31.38 9.91 3.77
CA VAL A 467 30.33 9.87 2.74
C VAL A 467 30.64 10.89 1.63
N ARG A 468 30.50 10.46 0.38
CA ARG A 468 30.66 11.32 -0.81
C ARG A 468 29.47 11.17 -1.76
N ILE A 469 29.17 12.25 -2.49
CA ILE A 469 28.12 12.26 -3.51
C ILE A 469 28.76 12.05 -4.88
N GLY A 470 28.29 11.04 -5.62
CA GLY A 470 28.70 10.75 -6.99
C GLY A 470 27.52 10.79 -7.96
N VAL A 471 27.80 11.10 -9.22
CA VAL A 471 26.85 11.01 -10.33
C VAL A 471 27.46 10.19 -11.45
N VAL A 472 26.69 9.28 -12.02
CA VAL A 472 27.14 8.41 -13.11
C VAL A 472 26.05 8.21 -14.17
N SER A 473 26.47 8.14 -15.43
CA SER A 473 25.57 7.81 -16.54
C SER A 473 25.19 6.33 -16.49
N VAL A 474 23.94 6.02 -16.82
CA VAL A 474 23.45 4.63 -16.92
C VAL A 474 24.08 3.88 -18.10
N ARG A 475 24.69 4.61 -19.03
CA ARG A 475 25.50 4.06 -20.14
C ARG A 475 26.91 3.67 -19.72
N GLY A 476 27.29 3.93 -18.46
CA GLY A 476 28.63 3.71 -17.92
C GLY A 476 29.53 4.95 -18.02
N GLY A 477 30.80 4.78 -17.70
CA GLY A 477 31.79 5.86 -17.61
C GLY A 477 32.26 6.11 -16.18
N LYS A 478 33.20 7.04 -16.00
CA LYS A 478 33.73 7.37 -14.67
C LYS A 478 32.69 8.18 -13.89
N PRO A 479 32.38 7.83 -12.62
CA PRO A 479 31.59 8.69 -11.75
C PRO A 479 32.21 10.09 -11.63
N ARG A 480 31.35 11.11 -11.69
CA ARG A 480 31.70 12.51 -11.38
C ARG A 480 31.36 12.75 -9.90
N TRP A 481 32.33 13.26 -9.14
CA TRP A 481 32.17 13.52 -7.70
C TRP A 481 31.74 14.96 -7.47
N LEU A 482 30.77 15.16 -6.58
CA LEU A 482 30.33 16.48 -6.12
C LEU A 482 31.10 16.78 -4.84
N ASP A 483 32.21 17.48 -4.96
CA ASP A 483 33.04 17.81 -3.81
C ASP A 483 32.36 18.90 -2.97
N LEU A 484 32.31 18.66 -1.66
CA LEU A 484 31.84 19.64 -0.70
C LEU A 484 32.96 20.64 -0.38
N PRO A 485 32.65 21.93 -0.20
CA PRO A 485 33.63 22.93 0.23
C PRO A 485 34.34 22.53 1.55
N PRO A 486 35.56 23.04 1.82
CA PRO A 486 36.34 22.69 3.03
C PRO A 486 35.63 22.94 4.37
N GLU A 487 34.62 23.79 4.39
CA GLU A 487 33.76 24.04 5.57
C GLU A 487 32.88 22.82 5.97
N TYR A 488 32.77 21.81 5.10
CA TYR A 488 32.06 20.54 5.36
C TYR A 488 33.06 19.36 5.41
N PRO A 489 33.89 19.25 6.47
CA PRO A 489 34.88 18.18 6.56
C PRO A 489 34.21 16.80 6.72
N PRO A 490 34.68 15.73 6.03
CA PRO A 490 34.02 14.41 6.05
C PRO A 490 33.77 13.83 7.45
N ALA A 491 34.69 14.05 8.40
CA ALA A 491 34.59 13.50 9.75
C ALA A 491 33.43 14.09 10.59
N ASN A 492 32.92 15.27 10.22
CA ASN A 492 31.91 16.01 10.99
C ASN A 492 30.69 16.42 10.15
N THR A 493 30.53 15.83 8.96
CA THR A 493 29.48 16.17 7.99
C THR A 493 28.60 14.96 7.73
N LEU A 494 27.29 15.15 7.75
CA LEU A 494 26.29 14.16 7.38
C LEU A 494 25.59 14.59 6.08
N ILE A 495 25.40 13.69 5.12
CA ILE A 495 24.64 13.94 3.89
C ILE A 495 23.29 13.24 4.01
N VAL A 496 22.32 13.91 4.63
CA VAL A 496 21.06 13.29 5.07
C VAL A 496 19.98 13.21 3.99
N ARG A 497 20.20 13.85 2.83
CA ARG A 497 19.32 13.72 1.65
C ARG A 497 20.06 14.10 0.38
N VAL A 498 19.74 13.43 -0.72
CA VAL A 498 20.15 13.81 -2.07
C VAL A 498 18.94 13.70 -2.99
N GLY A 499 18.84 14.58 -3.97
CA GLY A 499 17.82 14.48 -5.00
C GLY A 499 18.10 15.39 -6.19
N TRP A 500 17.20 15.34 -7.16
CA TRP A 500 17.28 16.12 -8.39
C TRP A 500 16.38 17.35 -8.30
N ARG A 501 16.80 18.45 -8.92
CA ARG A 501 16.03 19.70 -9.02
C ARG A 501 15.88 20.13 -10.47
N PRO A 502 14.76 20.75 -10.86
CA PRO A 502 14.64 21.34 -12.19
C PRO A 502 15.64 22.49 -12.35
N LEU A 503 16.28 22.58 -13.51
CA LEU A 503 17.00 23.79 -13.91
C LEU A 503 15.99 24.77 -14.52
N ILE A 504 16.04 26.03 -14.13
CA ILE A 504 15.23 27.08 -14.78
C ILE A 504 15.85 27.31 -16.15
N MET A 505 15.39 26.58 -17.18
CA MET A 505 15.77 26.91 -18.55
C MET A 505 15.09 28.24 -18.89
N ALA A 506 15.89 29.25 -19.26
CA ALA A 506 15.36 30.51 -19.76
C ALA A 506 14.31 30.20 -20.84
N LYS A 507 13.13 30.85 -20.77
CA LYS A 507 12.08 30.74 -21.81
C LYS A 507 12.76 30.79 -23.18
N PRO A 508 12.47 29.86 -24.12
CA PRO A 508 12.98 29.99 -25.47
C PRO A 508 12.57 31.37 -25.98
N GLN A 509 13.56 32.20 -26.32
CA GLN A 509 13.29 33.45 -27.00
C GLN A 509 12.49 33.10 -28.26
N ASN A 510 11.38 33.79 -28.49
CA ASN A 510 10.61 33.65 -29.72
C ASN A 510 11.58 33.66 -30.90
N PRO A 511 11.44 32.74 -31.88
CA PRO A 511 12.29 32.78 -33.06
C PRO A 511 12.20 34.20 -33.65
N PRO A 512 13.35 34.81 -34.02
CA PRO A 512 13.31 36.12 -34.64
C PRO A 512 12.38 36.05 -35.87
N ALA A 513 11.60 37.11 -36.05
CA ALA A 513 10.68 37.23 -37.18
C ALA A 513 11.41 36.87 -38.49
N PRO A 514 10.76 36.15 -39.42
CA PRO A 514 11.40 35.75 -40.67
C PRO A 514 11.94 36.99 -41.38
N GLN A 515 13.25 37.00 -41.65
CA GLN A 515 13.86 38.05 -42.46
C GLN A 515 13.28 38.00 -43.88
N PRO A 516 13.02 39.15 -44.51
CA PRO A 516 12.59 39.19 -45.90
C PRO A 516 13.65 38.59 -46.82
N PRO A 517 13.26 37.98 -47.96
CA PRO A 517 14.17 37.28 -48.85
C PRO A 517 15.22 38.24 -49.43
N ALA A 518 16.50 37.87 -49.30
CA ALA A 518 17.61 38.60 -49.89
C ALA A 518 17.66 38.39 -51.41
N THR A 519 17.89 39.49 -52.13
CA THR A 519 18.26 39.52 -53.56
C THR A 519 19.58 38.79 -53.83
N PRO A 520 19.75 38.19 -55.02
CA PRO A 520 20.93 37.38 -55.32
C PRO A 520 22.06 38.27 -55.86
N GLU A 521 23.16 38.42 -55.13
CA GLU A 521 24.46 38.71 -55.75
C GLU A 521 25.67 38.47 -54.82
N ALA A 522 26.73 37.99 -55.47
CA ALA A 522 28.15 37.91 -55.10
C ALA A 522 28.62 36.85 -54.07
N ILE A 523 29.54 36.02 -54.58
CA ILE A 523 30.34 34.97 -53.91
C ILE A 523 31.25 35.59 -52.83
N PRO A 524 31.39 34.99 -51.63
CA PRO A 524 32.50 35.26 -50.74
C PRO A 524 33.51 34.10 -50.59
N ASN A 525 34.73 34.50 -50.26
CA ASN A 525 35.99 33.78 -50.05
C ASN A 525 35.94 32.49 -49.18
N PRO A 526 36.97 31.61 -49.28
CA PRO A 526 37.03 30.37 -48.52
C PRO A 526 37.08 30.60 -46.99
N PRO A 527 36.53 29.67 -46.20
CA PRO A 527 36.36 29.87 -44.76
C PRO A 527 37.70 29.82 -44.01
N PRO A 528 37.84 30.58 -42.90
CA PRO A 528 38.94 30.41 -41.95
C PRO A 528 38.88 29.02 -41.28
N PRO A 529 40.00 28.53 -40.70
CA PRO A 529 40.08 27.18 -40.16
C PRO A 529 39.00 26.93 -39.11
N ARG A 530 38.35 25.77 -39.27
CA ARG A 530 37.28 25.24 -38.42
C ARG A 530 37.65 25.39 -36.95
N GLU A 531 36.91 26.23 -36.23
CA GLU A 531 36.90 26.23 -34.77
C GLU A 531 36.69 24.80 -34.28
N ALA A 532 37.45 24.41 -33.25
CA ALA A 532 37.25 23.15 -32.56
C ALA A 532 35.75 23.00 -32.21
N PRO A 533 35.16 21.80 -32.34
CA PRO A 533 33.76 21.62 -31.99
C PRO A 533 33.53 22.08 -30.54
N PRO A 534 32.41 22.74 -30.24
CA PRO A 534 32.07 23.04 -28.84
C PRO A 534 32.09 21.73 -28.07
N SER A 535 32.74 21.75 -26.91
CA SER A 535 32.97 20.57 -26.06
C SER A 535 31.71 19.71 -25.96
N SER A 536 31.91 18.40 -26.07
CA SER A 536 30.91 17.33 -26.01
C SER A 536 30.19 17.20 -24.65
N ASP A 537 30.16 18.26 -23.83
CA ASP A 537 29.72 18.23 -22.43
C ASP A 537 28.27 18.67 -22.19
N ARG A 538 27.49 18.99 -23.23
CA ARG A 538 26.07 19.35 -23.08
C ARG A 538 25.11 18.18 -22.80
N PHE A 539 25.62 16.96 -22.64
CA PHE A 539 24.83 15.73 -22.54
C PHE A 539 24.42 15.30 -21.12
N TRP A 540 24.64 16.12 -20.10
CA TRP A 540 24.43 15.73 -18.69
C TRP A 540 23.21 16.47 -18.10
N SER A 541 22.04 15.82 -18.16
CA SER A 541 20.71 16.17 -17.60
C SER A 541 20.18 17.61 -17.80
N THR A 542 18.88 17.73 -18.07
CA THR A 542 18.15 19.00 -17.92
C THR A 542 17.91 19.42 -16.46
N HIS A 543 18.53 18.71 -15.51
CA HIS A 543 18.27 18.78 -14.08
C HIS A 543 19.58 18.99 -13.31
N GLY A 544 19.51 19.80 -12.27
CA GLY A 544 20.56 19.96 -11.26
C GLY A 544 20.37 18.97 -10.12
N LEU A 545 21.25 19.07 -9.12
CA LEU A 545 21.20 18.25 -7.91
C LEU A 545 21.02 19.12 -6.68
N TYR A 546 20.47 18.53 -5.63
CA TYR A 546 20.48 19.11 -4.31
C TYR A 546 20.90 18.07 -3.27
N ALA A 547 21.45 18.54 -2.16
CA ALA A 547 21.71 17.73 -0.99
C ALA A 547 21.37 18.50 0.29
N TYR A 548 20.93 17.76 1.31
CA TYR A 548 20.89 18.25 2.67
C TYR A 548 22.16 17.81 3.39
N VAL A 549 22.88 18.79 3.92
CA VAL A 549 24.12 18.60 4.64
C VAL A 549 23.95 19.08 6.06
N GLN A 550 24.24 18.24 7.04
CA GLN A 550 24.16 18.59 8.47
C GLN A 550 25.54 18.48 9.12
N ASN A 551 25.75 19.24 10.21
CA ASN A 551 26.83 18.90 11.11
C ASN A 551 26.53 17.61 11.87
N ARG A 552 27.60 17.03 12.39
CA ARG A 552 27.55 15.84 13.24
C ARG A 552 26.69 15.96 14.50
N THR A 553 26.59 17.14 15.10
CA THR A 553 25.70 17.38 16.25
C THR A 553 24.24 17.65 15.83
N GLN A 554 23.97 17.70 14.52
CA GLN A 554 22.64 17.86 13.92
C GLN A 554 21.93 19.15 14.34
N THR A 555 22.67 20.19 14.72
CA THR A 555 22.10 21.50 15.14
C THR A 555 21.91 22.46 13.98
N TRP A 556 22.45 22.17 12.79
CA TRP A 556 22.16 22.88 11.56
C TRP A 556 22.06 21.96 10.35
N LEU A 557 21.31 22.41 9.35
CA LEU A 557 21.16 21.77 8.03
C LEU A 557 21.29 22.81 6.93
N ASP A 558 22.12 22.53 5.93
CA ASP A 558 22.24 23.32 4.70
C ASP A 558 21.59 22.61 3.53
N LEU A 559 20.78 23.34 2.76
CA LEU A 559 20.35 22.94 1.43
C LEU A 559 21.37 23.44 0.42
N LEU A 560 22.18 22.52 -0.10
CA LEU A 560 23.15 22.78 -1.15
C LEU A 560 22.57 22.38 -2.51
N VAL A 561 22.87 23.15 -3.55
CA VAL A 561 22.48 22.85 -4.93
C VAL A 561 23.66 22.93 -5.90
N TRP A 562 23.63 22.06 -6.91
CA TRP A 562 24.56 22.02 -8.02
C TRP A 562 23.78 22.16 -9.32
N GLU A 563 24.22 23.09 -10.17
CA GLU A 563 23.72 23.18 -11.55
C GLU A 563 24.41 22.13 -12.43
N ALA A 564 25.69 21.86 -12.16
CA ALA A 564 26.48 20.80 -12.78
C ALA A 564 27.45 20.14 -11.77
N PRO A 565 27.83 18.86 -11.93
CA PRO A 565 28.70 18.14 -10.99
C PRO A 565 30.09 18.76 -10.78
N ASP A 566 30.60 19.48 -11.77
CA ASP A 566 31.94 20.09 -11.83
C ASP A 566 32.01 21.49 -11.22
N GLN A 567 30.88 22.04 -10.78
CA GLN A 567 30.81 23.35 -10.15
C GLN A 567 30.72 23.24 -8.62
N PRO A 568 31.24 24.21 -7.85
CA PRO A 568 31.03 24.23 -6.42
C PRO A 568 29.54 24.41 -6.10
N PRO A 569 29.03 23.82 -4.99
CA PRO A 569 27.63 24.00 -4.61
C PRO A 569 27.32 25.44 -4.23
N ARG A 570 26.08 25.84 -4.47
CA ARG A 570 25.47 27.03 -3.87
C ARG A 570 24.60 26.62 -2.68
N ARG A 571 24.80 27.26 -1.52
CA ARG A 571 23.88 27.11 -0.39
C ARG A 571 22.64 27.98 -0.59
N LEU A 572 21.45 27.38 -0.62
CA LEU A 572 20.18 28.10 -0.72
C LEU A 572 19.70 28.59 0.64
N LEU A 573 19.77 27.74 1.67
CA LEU A 573 19.38 28.10 3.02
C LEU A 573 20.17 27.30 4.04
N ARG A 574 20.22 27.84 5.26
CA ARG A 574 20.63 27.15 6.49
C ARG A 574 19.46 27.13 7.46
N GLU A 575 19.09 25.95 7.92
CA GLU A 575 18.22 25.73 9.07
C GLU A 575 19.11 25.57 10.32
N THR A 576 18.69 26.10 11.46
CA THR A 576 19.44 25.98 12.72
C THR A 576 18.46 25.91 13.88
N THR A 577 18.76 25.04 14.84
CA THR A 577 18.01 24.94 16.09
C THR A 577 18.97 24.86 17.28
N ALA A 578 18.46 25.15 18.48
CA ALA A 578 19.21 24.95 19.72
C ALA A 578 19.26 23.46 20.14
N ALA A 579 18.46 22.60 19.50
CA ALA A 579 18.33 21.18 19.81
C ALA A 579 18.90 20.35 18.64
N TRP A 580 18.04 19.81 17.78
CA TRP A 580 18.43 19.17 16.53
C TRP A 580 17.55 19.64 15.36
N VAL A 581 17.99 19.44 14.12
CA VAL A 581 17.23 19.69 12.91
C VAL A 581 16.64 18.37 12.42
N GLU A 582 15.32 18.24 12.54
CA GLU A 582 14.57 17.10 12.01
C GLU A 582 14.59 17.01 10.48
N ASP A 583 14.23 15.83 9.94
CA ASP A 583 14.03 15.69 8.49
C ASP A 583 12.92 16.63 8.01
N ALA A 584 13.32 17.56 7.13
CA ALA A 584 12.46 18.51 6.45
C ALA A 584 11.70 17.90 5.26
N GLY A 585 11.94 16.61 4.94
CA GLY A 585 11.45 16.01 3.70
C GLY A 585 12.11 16.63 2.45
N PRO A 586 11.78 16.17 1.24
CA PRO A 586 12.31 16.78 0.03
C PRO A 586 11.78 18.23 -0.14
N PRO A 587 12.60 19.17 -0.63
CA PRO A 587 12.11 20.49 -0.98
C PRO A 587 11.18 20.37 -2.21
N HIS A 588 10.06 21.08 -2.19
CA HIS A 588 9.11 21.08 -3.31
C HIS A 588 9.40 22.28 -4.22
N PHE A 589 10.21 22.07 -5.26
CA PHE A 589 10.50 23.08 -6.28
C PHE A 589 9.28 23.38 -7.15
N LEU A 590 9.01 24.65 -7.40
CA LEU A 590 7.91 25.14 -8.22
C LEU A 590 8.40 25.52 -9.64
N PRO A 591 7.50 25.66 -10.63
CA PRO A 591 7.88 25.99 -12.01
C PRO A 591 8.64 27.31 -12.18
N ASP A 592 8.47 28.27 -11.28
CA ASP A 592 9.19 29.55 -11.28
C ASP A 592 10.59 29.46 -10.61
N GLY A 593 10.96 28.26 -10.13
CA GLY A 593 12.21 27.97 -9.44
C GLY A 593 12.20 28.28 -7.94
N SER A 594 11.15 28.93 -7.43
CA SER A 594 10.91 29.04 -5.99
C SER A 594 10.61 27.66 -5.40
N PHE A 595 10.65 27.51 -4.07
CA PHE A 595 10.43 26.21 -3.44
C PHE A 595 9.80 26.28 -2.07
N LEU A 596 9.08 25.23 -1.71
CA LEU A 596 8.51 25.03 -0.38
C LEU A 596 9.43 24.12 0.45
N PHE A 597 9.59 24.46 1.73
CA PHE A 597 10.48 23.78 2.67
C PHE A 597 9.79 23.63 4.03
N LEU A 598 9.82 22.43 4.62
CA LEU A 598 9.33 22.22 5.98
C LEU A 598 10.41 22.59 6.99
N SER A 599 10.03 23.31 8.05
CA SER A 599 10.95 23.72 9.11
C SER A 599 10.24 23.77 10.46
N GLU A 600 10.98 23.41 11.50
CA GLU A 600 10.54 23.47 12.90
C GLU A 600 11.00 24.75 13.61
N ARG A 601 11.52 25.75 12.89
CA ARG A 601 12.04 27.01 13.47
C ARG A 601 11.06 27.75 14.39
N SER A 602 9.76 27.46 14.27
CA SER A 602 8.72 28.05 15.12
C SER A 602 8.45 27.26 16.40
N GLY A 603 9.13 26.13 16.61
CA GLY A 603 8.80 25.09 17.59
C GLY A 603 7.84 24.02 17.05
N TRP A 604 7.27 24.23 15.85
CA TRP A 604 6.37 23.31 15.18
C TRP A 604 6.72 23.19 13.69
N LYS A 605 6.59 21.98 13.12
CA LYS A 605 6.90 21.70 11.71
C LYS A 605 5.86 22.34 10.80
N HIS A 606 6.27 23.40 10.09
CA HIS A 606 5.42 24.17 9.20
C HIS A 606 6.09 24.41 7.85
N LEU A 607 5.29 24.86 6.89
CA LEU A 607 5.71 25.07 5.51
C LEU A 607 6.09 26.52 5.26
N TYR A 608 7.25 26.73 4.64
CA TYR A 608 7.82 28.03 4.32
C TYR A 608 8.15 28.08 2.83
N HIS A 609 7.93 29.24 2.22
CA HIS A 609 8.18 29.48 0.81
C HIS A 609 9.41 30.37 0.64
N TYR A 610 10.28 29.95 -0.28
CA TYR A 610 11.55 30.61 -0.60
C TYR A 610 11.64 30.87 -2.10
N ALA A 611 12.28 31.97 -2.48
CA ALA A 611 12.63 32.26 -3.85
C ALA A 611 13.73 31.31 -4.37
N ALA A 612 13.93 31.27 -5.69
CA ALA A 612 14.92 30.42 -6.34
C ALA A 612 16.38 30.67 -5.89
N ASP A 613 16.65 31.88 -5.40
CA ASP A 613 17.94 32.27 -4.85
C ASP A 613 18.13 31.82 -3.38
N GLY A 614 17.08 31.34 -2.72
CA GLY A 614 17.08 30.96 -1.30
C GLY A 614 16.58 32.06 -0.36
N ARG A 615 16.18 33.22 -0.88
CA ARG A 615 15.60 34.29 -0.06
C ARG A 615 14.23 33.88 0.47
N TYR A 616 14.04 34.03 1.77
CA TYR A 616 12.74 33.79 2.42
C TYR A 616 11.66 34.71 1.83
N LEU A 617 10.53 34.11 1.43
CA LEU A 617 9.37 34.86 0.92
C LEU A 617 8.31 34.98 2.00
N ARG A 618 7.80 33.85 2.50
CA ARG A 618 6.74 33.84 3.51
C ARG A 618 6.59 32.50 4.19
N ARG A 619 5.89 32.52 5.33
CA ARG A 619 5.39 31.33 6.03
C ARG A 619 3.99 31.02 5.50
N ILE A 620 3.75 29.76 5.13
CA ILE A 620 2.49 29.29 4.55
C ILE A 620 1.58 28.79 5.68
N THR A 621 2.07 27.90 6.53
CA THR A 621 1.31 27.34 7.66
C THR A 621 1.89 27.80 8.99
N HIS A 622 1.05 27.89 10.02
CA HIS A 622 1.43 28.34 11.36
C HIS A 622 0.44 27.90 12.42
N GLY A 623 0.89 27.84 13.66
CA GLY A 623 0.07 27.52 14.84
C GLY A 623 0.86 26.68 15.84
N THR A 624 0.14 26.10 16.79
CA THR A 624 0.68 25.15 17.78
C THR A 624 0.31 23.73 17.40
N TRP A 625 0.68 23.33 16.18
CA TRP A 625 0.41 22.03 15.58
C TRP A 625 1.43 21.80 14.46
N GLU A 626 1.64 20.55 14.04
CA GLU A 626 2.69 20.21 13.06
C GLU A 626 2.14 19.52 11.81
N ILE A 627 2.79 19.79 10.67
CA ILE A 627 2.65 19.01 9.44
C ILE A 627 3.43 17.71 9.61
N GLN A 628 2.80 16.61 9.22
CA GLN A 628 3.41 15.29 9.22
C GLN A 628 4.00 14.94 7.85
N ASP A 629 3.25 15.16 6.77
CA ASP A 629 3.71 14.91 5.40
C ASP A 629 3.02 15.81 4.37
N VAL A 630 3.72 16.18 3.30
CA VAL A 630 3.17 16.94 2.17
C VAL A 630 2.87 15.97 1.03
N LEU A 631 1.57 15.69 0.83
CA LEU A 631 1.09 14.69 -0.11
C LEU A 631 1.16 15.16 -1.57
N ARG A 632 0.82 16.44 -1.82
CA ARG A 632 0.81 17.03 -3.17
C ARG A 632 0.89 18.54 -3.14
N VAL A 633 1.70 19.11 -4.02
CA VAL A 633 1.73 20.55 -4.31
C VAL A 633 1.17 20.76 -5.72
N ASP A 634 0.11 21.54 -5.83
CA ASP A 634 -0.60 21.87 -7.08
C ASP A 634 -0.46 23.39 -7.32
N PRO A 635 0.62 23.84 -8.01
CA PRO A 635 0.86 25.26 -8.26
C PRO A 635 -0.20 25.87 -9.19
N ASP A 636 -0.75 25.11 -10.12
CA ASP A 636 -1.77 25.60 -11.06
C ASP A 636 -3.05 25.98 -10.34
N ARG A 637 -3.46 25.18 -9.34
CA ARG A 637 -4.61 25.49 -8.48
C ARG A 637 -4.26 26.30 -7.23
N GLN A 638 -2.99 26.67 -7.06
CA GLN A 638 -2.49 27.33 -5.85
C GLN A 638 -2.89 26.59 -4.56
N ARG A 639 -2.75 25.26 -4.55
CA ARG A 639 -3.13 24.39 -3.43
C ARG A 639 -2.01 23.44 -3.02
N ILE A 640 -1.95 23.17 -1.72
CA ILE A 640 -1.02 22.26 -1.07
C ILE A 640 -1.84 21.31 -0.21
N TYR A 641 -1.66 20.01 -0.40
CA TYR A 641 -2.37 18.96 0.32
C TYR A 641 -1.39 18.24 1.24
N PHE A 642 -1.72 18.10 2.52
CA PHE A 642 -0.80 17.56 3.53
C PHE A 642 -1.57 16.88 4.67
N THR A 643 -0.88 16.03 5.42
CA THR A 643 -1.35 15.51 6.70
C THR A 643 -0.77 16.30 7.86
N ALA A 644 -1.52 16.45 8.95
CA ALA A 644 -1.10 17.23 10.10
C ALA A 644 -1.71 16.72 11.41
N ARG A 645 -1.10 17.07 12.53
CA ARG A 645 -1.66 16.91 13.88
C ARG A 645 -2.41 18.17 14.29
N TRP A 646 -3.37 18.61 13.47
CA TRP A 646 -3.95 19.95 13.60
C TRP A 646 -5.08 20.00 14.63
N THR A 647 -5.99 19.03 14.58
CA THR A 647 -7.15 18.97 15.46
C THR A 647 -6.87 18.15 16.71
N SER A 648 -5.87 17.25 16.65
CA SER A 648 -5.43 16.44 17.78
C SER A 648 -3.94 16.08 17.67
N PRO A 649 -3.16 16.18 18.76
CA PRO A 649 -1.76 15.73 18.78
C PRO A 649 -1.61 14.20 18.72
N THR A 650 -2.69 13.43 18.92
CA THR A 650 -2.72 11.96 18.86
C THR A 650 -3.48 11.43 17.65
N GLY A 651 -3.99 12.33 16.80
CA GLY A 651 -4.67 12.03 15.54
C GLY A 651 -3.82 12.46 14.34
N VAL A 652 -4.31 12.11 13.16
CA VAL A 652 -3.75 12.57 11.88
C VAL A 652 -4.90 13.08 11.06
N ASP A 653 -4.84 14.35 10.69
CA ASP A 653 -5.83 15.05 9.87
C ASP A 653 -5.37 15.14 8.42
N PHE A 654 -6.32 15.19 7.48
CA PHE A 654 -6.07 15.59 6.10
C PHE A 654 -6.44 17.05 5.90
N CYS A 655 -5.49 17.84 5.43
CA CYS A 655 -5.61 19.28 5.30
C CYS A 655 -5.24 19.76 3.89
N SER A 656 -5.70 20.95 3.56
CA SER A 656 -5.12 21.74 2.46
C SER A 656 -4.73 23.14 2.92
N ALA A 657 -3.79 23.75 2.21
CA ALA A 657 -3.49 25.16 2.32
C ALA A 657 -3.42 25.80 0.93
N THR A 658 -3.79 27.07 0.85
CA THR A 658 -3.42 27.95 -0.26
C THR A 658 -2.01 28.52 -0.05
N PHE A 659 -1.37 28.99 -1.13
CA PHE A 659 -0.04 29.61 -1.05
C PHE A 659 -0.02 30.94 -0.28
N ASP A 660 -1.18 31.58 -0.05
CA ASP A 660 -1.30 32.75 0.82
C ASP A 660 -1.51 32.39 2.31
N GLY A 661 -1.68 31.11 2.62
CA GLY A 661 -1.67 30.57 3.98
C GLY A 661 -3.03 30.26 4.59
N LYS A 662 -4.11 30.24 3.81
CA LYS A 662 -5.43 29.78 4.28
C LYS A 662 -5.44 28.26 4.37
N VAL A 663 -5.59 27.73 5.59
CA VAL A 663 -5.66 26.28 5.87
C VAL A 663 -7.10 25.81 6.01
N GLU A 664 -7.44 24.67 5.40
CA GLU A 664 -8.76 24.05 5.41
C GLU A 664 -8.65 22.56 5.80
N LEU A 665 -9.50 22.10 6.70
CA LEU A 665 -9.58 20.70 7.11
C LEU A 665 -10.45 19.95 6.11
N LEU A 666 -9.95 18.85 5.58
CA LEU A 666 -10.63 18.02 4.57
C LEU A 666 -11.16 16.71 5.14
N SER A 667 -10.56 16.19 6.21
CA SER A 667 -11.03 14.98 6.91
C SER A 667 -12.02 15.30 8.02
N GLU A 668 -12.67 14.25 8.53
CA GLU A 668 -13.46 14.35 9.76
C GLU A 668 -12.56 14.58 10.98
N LYS A 669 -13.06 15.31 11.99
CA LYS A 669 -12.29 15.62 13.20
C LYS A 669 -12.24 14.43 14.17
N GLY A 670 -11.18 14.35 14.96
CA GLY A 670 -11.09 13.42 16.11
C GLY A 670 -10.76 11.97 15.74
N LYS A 671 -10.42 11.71 14.48
CA LYS A 671 -10.03 10.41 13.94
C LYS A 671 -8.54 10.43 13.57
N THR A 672 -8.04 9.26 13.21
CA THR A 672 -6.70 9.13 12.61
C THR A 672 -6.86 8.68 11.16
N HIS A 673 -6.38 9.51 10.23
CA HIS A 673 -6.53 9.32 8.79
C HIS A 673 -5.22 8.88 8.13
N GLN A 674 -5.33 7.99 7.15
CA GLN A 674 -4.28 7.60 6.21
C GLN A 674 -4.80 7.85 4.79
N ILE A 675 -4.21 8.84 4.11
CA ILE A 675 -4.70 9.35 2.84
C ILE A 675 -3.83 8.88 1.69
N THR A 676 -4.47 8.40 0.62
CA THR A 676 -3.82 8.19 -0.68
C THR A 676 -4.57 8.97 -1.75
N LEU A 677 -3.92 10.01 -2.29
CA LEU A 677 -4.47 10.82 -3.38
C LEU A 677 -4.41 10.07 -4.71
N ALA A 678 -5.43 10.21 -5.55
CA ALA A 678 -5.37 9.73 -6.92
C ALA A 678 -4.30 10.51 -7.73
N PRO A 679 -3.65 9.86 -8.71
CA PRO A 679 -2.80 10.52 -9.71
C PRO A 679 -3.61 11.60 -10.42
N GLN A 680 -3.25 12.86 -10.17
CA GLN A 680 -4.00 14.03 -10.65
C GLN A 680 -5.48 14.05 -10.16
N GLY A 681 -6.22 15.14 -10.41
CA GLY A 681 -7.63 15.23 -10.02
C GLY A 681 -7.93 15.43 -8.52
N SER A 682 -9.19 15.22 -8.15
CA SER A 682 -9.79 15.55 -6.84
C SER A 682 -10.06 14.35 -5.93
N LEU A 683 -9.90 13.12 -6.44
CA LEU A 683 -10.23 11.89 -5.71
C LEU A 683 -9.12 11.48 -4.73
N TYR A 684 -9.53 10.90 -3.61
CA TYR A 684 -8.63 10.29 -2.64
C TYR A 684 -9.31 9.16 -1.89
N ILE A 685 -8.50 8.19 -1.47
CA ILE A 685 -8.91 7.16 -0.53
C ILE A 685 -8.51 7.62 0.87
N ASP A 686 -9.47 7.57 1.78
CA ASP A 686 -9.25 7.80 3.20
C ASP A 686 -9.48 6.50 3.96
N ARG A 687 -8.40 6.00 4.57
CA ARG A 687 -8.48 4.94 5.58
C ARG A 687 -8.38 5.59 6.94
N TRP A 688 -9.44 5.47 7.74
CA TRP A 688 -9.47 6.07 9.06
C TRP A 688 -9.88 5.07 10.13
N SER A 689 -9.48 5.36 11.36
CA SER A 689 -9.94 4.65 12.56
C SER A 689 -10.01 5.60 13.75
N ASP A 690 -10.63 5.09 14.81
CA ASP A 690 -10.61 5.68 16.15
C ASP A 690 -10.52 4.56 17.20
N PRO A 691 -10.39 4.85 18.51
CA PRO A 691 -10.23 3.81 19.52
C PRO A 691 -11.38 2.78 19.61
N TYR A 692 -12.58 3.11 19.12
CA TYR A 692 -13.75 2.24 19.17
C TYR A 692 -14.13 1.66 17.81
N THR A 693 -13.76 2.34 16.73
CA THR A 693 -14.08 1.97 15.35
C THR A 693 -12.84 1.39 14.65
N PRO A 694 -12.85 0.09 14.30
CA PRO A 694 -11.82 -0.51 13.44
C PRO A 694 -11.71 0.21 12.10
N HIS A 695 -10.58 0.01 11.40
CA HIS A 695 -10.29 0.69 10.14
C HIS A 695 -11.47 0.66 9.17
N GLN A 696 -11.93 1.84 8.77
CA GLN A 696 -12.89 2.07 7.70
C GLN A 696 -12.14 2.53 6.45
N GLN A 697 -12.69 2.27 5.27
CA GLN A 697 -12.15 2.81 4.03
C GLN A 697 -13.25 3.47 3.20
N VAL A 698 -12.98 4.70 2.76
CA VAL A 698 -13.90 5.47 1.93
C VAL A 698 -13.16 6.06 0.74
N LEU A 699 -13.89 6.23 -0.36
CA LEU A 699 -13.52 7.10 -1.45
C LEU A 699 -14.16 8.46 -1.19
N ALA A 700 -13.36 9.50 -1.28
CA ALA A 700 -13.79 10.88 -1.10
C ALA A 700 -13.27 11.76 -2.24
N GLU A 701 -13.91 12.92 -2.38
CA GLU A 701 -13.60 13.92 -3.38
C GLU A 701 -13.38 15.27 -2.67
N ILE A 702 -12.25 15.93 -2.99
CA ILE A 702 -11.88 17.22 -2.40
C ILE A 702 -13.02 18.22 -2.61
N GLY A 703 -13.52 18.82 -1.52
CA GLY A 703 -14.63 19.78 -1.54
C GLY A 703 -16.03 19.16 -1.54
N ARG A 704 -16.16 17.84 -1.73
CA ARG A 704 -17.45 17.12 -1.70
C ARG A 704 -17.57 16.13 -0.53
N GLY A 705 -16.45 15.65 -0.01
CA GLY A 705 -16.40 14.65 1.07
C GLY A 705 -16.56 13.23 0.55
N THR A 706 -17.01 12.32 1.42
CA THR A 706 -17.19 10.90 1.09
C THR A 706 -18.23 10.70 -0.01
N ILE A 707 -17.84 10.00 -1.08
CA ILE A 707 -18.72 9.68 -2.22
C ILE A 707 -19.06 8.18 -2.31
N ARG A 708 -18.27 7.31 -1.67
CA ARG A 708 -18.48 5.85 -1.65
C ARG A 708 -17.76 5.20 -0.47
N ARG A 709 -18.39 4.24 0.18
CA ARG A 709 -17.74 3.30 1.11
C ARG A 709 -17.00 2.23 0.32
N LEU A 710 -15.71 2.04 0.63
CA LEU A 710 -14.88 0.98 0.03
C LEU A 710 -14.79 -0.23 0.95
N ASP A 711 -14.91 -0.02 2.26
CA ASP A 711 -14.96 -1.07 3.26
C ASP A 711 -15.55 -0.58 4.59
N THR A 712 -16.56 -1.30 5.10
CA THR A 712 -17.14 -1.07 6.43
C THR A 712 -16.47 -1.86 7.55
N ASN A 713 -15.66 -2.87 7.22
CA ASN A 713 -14.88 -3.69 8.17
C ASN A 713 -15.58 -3.93 9.52
N PRO A 714 -16.72 -4.63 9.57
CA PRO A 714 -17.57 -4.68 10.76
C PRO A 714 -16.99 -5.49 11.93
N VAL A 715 -15.87 -6.21 11.76
CA VAL A 715 -15.16 -7.05 12.76
C VAL A 715 -16.10 -7.79 13.72
N ARG A 716 -16.86 -8.77 13.18
CA ARG A 716 -17.92 -9.50 13.92
C ARG A 716 -17.42 -10.22 15.18
N GLU A 717 -16.13 -10.53 15.25
CA GLU A 717 -15.49 -11.11 16.43
C GLU A 717 -15.65 -10.22 17.66
N ARG A 718 -15.69 -8.89 17.50
CA ARG A 718 -15.88 -7.94 18.61
C ARG A 718 -17.23 -8.10 19.30
N GLU A 719 -18.24 -8.61 18.60
CA GLU A 719 -19.58 -8.86 19.15
C GLU A 719 -19.59 -10.00 20.18
N ARG A 720 -18.47 -10.72 20.34
CA ARG A 720 -18.34 -11.87 21.25
C ARG A 720 -17.56 -11.57 22.53
N PHE A 721 -16.89 -10.42 22.62
CA PHE A 721 -15.98 -10.10 23.71
C PHE A 721 -16.34 -8.80 24.41
N ARG A 722 -16.05 -8.76 25.71
CA ARG A 722 -16.22 -7.57 26.53
C ARG A 722 -14.97 -6.72 26.45
N PHE A 723 -15.11 -5.49 25.96
CA PHE A 723 -14.03 -4.52 25.90
C PHE A 723 -14.10 -3.58 27.08
N GLY A 724 -12.93 -3.26 27.63
CA GLY A 724 -12.76 -2.20 28.60
C GLY A 724 -13.11 -0.84 28.03
N LYS A 725 -13.58 0.09 28.87
CA LYS A 725 -13.68 1.49 28.48
C LYS A 725 -12.27 2.00 28.18
N HIS A 726 -12.08 2.60 27.01
CA HIS A 726 -10.89 3.37 26.69
C HIS A 726 -11.17 4.85 26.90
N GLU A 727 -10.26 5.62 27.47
CA GLU A 727 -10.44 7.05 27.70
C GLU A 727 -9.13 7.78 27.40
N ARG A 728 -9.21 8.85 26.61
CA ARG A 728 -8.08 9.78 26.45
C ARG A 728 -8.07 10.76 27.60
N VAL A 729 -6.90 10.97 28.19
CA VAL A 729 -6.70 11.86 29.32
C VAL A 729 -5.61 12.88 29.00
N ARG A 730 -5.77 14.09 29.53
CA ARG A 730 -4.78 15.17 29.42
C ARG A 730 -4.26 15.46 30.81
N ILE A 731 -2.97 15.23 31.03
CA ILE A 731 -2.33 15.34 32.33
C ILE A 731 -1.48 16.62 32.32
N PRO A 732 -1.93 17.70 32.97
CA PRO A 732 -1.12 18.89 33.11
C PRO A 732 0.08 18.60 34.02
N LEU A 733 1.28 18.88 33.52
CA LEU A 733 2.53 18.79 34.27
C LEU A 733 2.82 20.11 35.00
N ALA A 734 3.74 20.06 35.96
CA ALA A 734 4.08 21.21 36.81
C ALA A 734 4.65 22.42 36.04
N ASP A 735 5.24 22.17 34.86
CA ASP A 735 5.79 23.18 33.95
C ASP A 735 4.74 23.75 32.97
N GLY A 736 3.48 23.32 33.08
CA GLY A 736 2.39 23.71 32.18
C GLY A 736 2.31 22.90 30.89
N PHE A 737 3.24 21.97 30.63
CA PHE A 737 3.13 21.04 29.52
C PHE A 737 1.95 20.09 29.72
N ILE A 738 1.22 19.78 28.64
CA ILE A 738 0.11 18.83 28.70
C ILE A 738 0.56 17.50 28.13
N LEU A 739 0.66 16.48 28.99
CA LEU A 739 0.94 15.12 28.56
C LEU A 739 -0.37 14.46 28.09
N GLU A 740 -0.39 14.03 26.84
CA GLU A 740 -1.47 13.23 26.28
C GLU A 740 -1.31 11.77 26.74
N GLY A 741 -2.36 11.20 27.31
CA GLY A 741 -2.38 9.83 27.82
C GLY A 741 -3.66 9.12 27.43
N ALA A 742 -3.67 7.81 27.66
CA ALA A 742 -4.89 7.03 27.55
C ALA A 742 -4.96 5.99 28.67
N ILE A 743 -6.17 5.76 29.17
CA ILE A 743 -6.49 4.77 30.20
C ILE A 743 -7.43 3.74 29.59
N THR A 744 -7.08 2.46 29.73
CA THR A 744 -7.99 1.35 29.41
C THR A 744 -8.43 0.72 30.72
N TYR A 745 -9.71 0.86 31.04
CA TYR A 745 -10.31 0.30 32.25
C TYR A 745 -10.67 -1.18 32.03
N PRO A 746 -10.63 -2.02 33.07
CA PRO A 746 -11.22 -3.35 32.99
C PRO A 746 -12.71 -3.32 32.57
N PRO A 747 -13.20 -4.34 31.87
CA PRO A 747 -14.59 -4.40 31.36
C PRO A 747 -15.68 -4.60 32.43
#